data_AF-A0A3R6JZL8-F1
#
_entry.id   AF-A0A3R6JZL8-F1
#
_cell.length_a   1.000
_cell.length_b   1.000
_cell.length_c   1.000
_cell.angle_alpha   90.00
_cell.angle_beta   90.00
_cell.angle_gamma   90.00
#
_symmetry.space_group_name_H-M   'P 1'
#
loop_
_entity.id
_entity.type
_entity.pdbx_description
1 polymer ?
#
loop_
_entity_poly.entity_id
_entity_poly.type
_entity_poly.pdbx_seq_one_letter_code
_entity_poly.pdbx_strand_id
1 'polypeptide(L)'
;MKTAVIGFPRIGALRELKFSSEKYFRNEITEELLETGRTLRKTHWKIQKEAGIDFISCNDFSYYDGILDAAVMCGIIPRRYQELNLSELDTYFAMARGYQGEAGDVKALAMKKWFNTNYHYIVPEVEDDTVISFFGIKLLSEFEEAKELGISVKPVVPGAYTLLKLCRYTGTKTAEDFVDDVIFAYKELLKLCDKNEVSWIQFDEPSLVFDMTEQDLALFRKIYSEILPSAQSCQVLVQTYFGDVRDVYQDLIQLPFAGVGLDFVEGKQTKKLIEQYGFPKDKILFAGLVNGKNIWKNHYKETLQALQELKEKGIDTVLSTSCSLLHVPYTIEQEKELSDEYKKHFAFAKEKLSELRDLKVLAENENFLDSVLLKANESLFLAGRDCVKEEVKNRLKQVKDEDYVRTPARKERQKRQKEVLGLPIFPTTTIGSFPQTKDVKANRSAYRRGEKTKEEYVAFNREKISECIRWQEEIGLDVLVHGEYERNDMVEYFGESLGGFLFTKLGWVQSYGTRCVKPPIIWGDVYRDKPITVDWSVFAQSQTDKIMKGMLTGPVTILNWSFPREDISIEESMMQIAFVIRDEVLDLEKNGIRMIQIDEAALREKLPLRKSDWYSEYLDFAIPAFRLTHSGVKPETQIHTHMCYSEFNDIIKAIDDMDADVITFEASRSDLQILDALRDNHFETEVGPGVYDIHSARVPSVEEIVTALKGMLEKIEPDKLWVNPDCGLKTRGVKETDASLRNMVSAAKEIRRLAN
;
A
#
# COMPACT_ATOMS: atom_id res chain seq x y z
N MET A 1 -3.61 -7.72 -33.84
CA MET A 1 -3.16 -7.86 -32.44
C MET A 1 -4.36 -7.63 -31.52
N LYS A 2 -4.49 -8.38 -30.43
CA LYS A 2 -5.56 -8.18 -29.44
C LYS A 2 -5.05 -7.40 -28.21
N THR A 3 -5.95 -6.79 -27.45
CA THR A 3 -5.66 -6.07 -26.21
C THR A 3 -6.42 -6.61 -25.01
N ALA A 4 -5.80 -6.52 -23.83
CA ALA A 4 -6.39 -6.96 -22.56
C ALA A 4 -6.19 -5.94 -21.44
N VAL A 5 -7.13 -5.95 -20.49
CA VAL A 5 -7.02 -5.25 -19.22
C VAL A 5 -7.16 -6.28 -18.10
N ILE A 6 -6.19 -6.28 -17.18
CA ILE A 6 -6.18 -7.24 -16.05
C ILE A 6 -7.31 -6.94 -15.07
N GLY A 7 -7.58 -5.67 -14.78
CA GLY A 7 -8.67 -5.18 -13.94
C GLY A 7 -8.77 -3.65 -14.01
N PHE A 8 -9.90 -3.08 -13.58
CA PHE A 8 -10.19 -1.64 -13.69
C PHE A 8 -10.47 -0.97 -12.32
N PRO A 9 -10.20 0.34 -12.13
CA PRO A 9 -10.53 1.01 -10.87
C PRO A 9 -12.03 0.97 -10.58
N ARG A 10 -12.38 0.42 -9.41
CA ARG A 10 -13.78 0.17 -9.01
C ARG A 10 -14.43 1.29 -8.20
N ILE A 11 -13.65 2.22 -7.63
CA ILE A 11 -14.21 3.23 -6.73
C ILE A 11 -15.11 4.27 -7.44
N GLY A 12 -14.93 4.41 -8.76
CA GLY A 12 -15.61 5.39 -9.60
C GLY A 12 -14.85 6.72 -9.71
N ALA A 13 -15.19 7.52 -10.73
CA ALA A 13 -14.49 8.77 -11.06
C ALA A 13 -14.57 9.80 -9.92
N LEU A 14 -15.65 9.79 -9.15
CA LEU A 14 -15.88 10.70 -8.03
C LEU A 14 -15.98 9.96 -6.69
N ARG A 15 -15.51 8.71 -6.64
CA ARG A 15 -15.57 7.81 -5.48
C ARG A 15 -17.00 7.48 -5.05
N GLU A 16 -17.88 7.27 -6.01
CA GLU A 16 -19.29 6.90 -5.83
C GLU A 16 -19.42 5.69 -4.90
N LEU A 17 -18.59 4.66 -5.08
CA LEU A 17 -18.59 3.45 -4.25
C LEU A 17 -18.24 3.74 -2.80
N LYS A 18 -17.26 4.64 -2.55
CA LYS A 18 -16.87 5.05 -1.21
C LYS A 18 -18.05 5.65 -0.46
N PHE A 19 -18.69 6.65 -1.06
CA PHE A 19 -19.76 7.39 -0.40
C PHE A 19 -20.98 6.50 -0.17
N SER A 20 -21.34 5.66 -1.15
CA SER A 20 -22.45 4.73 -1.01
C SER A 20 -22.18 3.71 0.11
N SER A 21 -21.02 3.07 0.11
CA SER A 21 -20.63 2.11 1.16
C SER A 21 -20.60 2.75 2.56
N GLU A 22 -20.09 3.98 2.68
CA GLU A 22 -20.08 4.68 3.97
C GLU A 22 -21.48 5.05 4.48
N LYS A 23 -22.43 5.38 3.58
CA LYS A 23 -23.83 5.55 3.94
C LYS A 23 -24.44 4.23 4.41
N TYR A 24 -24.15 3.14 3.72
CA TYR A 24 -24.59 1.79 4.10
C TYR A 24 -24.08 1.44 5.51
N PHE A 25 -22.81 1.68 5.81
CA PHE A 25 -22.23 1.45 7.15
C PHE A 25 -22.86 2.29 8.27
N ARG A 26 -23.52 3.40 7.93
CA ARG A 26 -24.27 4.24 8.88
C ARG A 26 -25.76 3.89 8.92
N ASN A 27 -26.17 2.82 8.26
CA ASN A 27 -27.57 2.39 8.09
C ASN A 27 -28.46 3.47 7.45
N GLU A 28 -27.87 4.34 6.62
CA GLU A 28 -28.60 5.39 5.90
C GLU A 28 -29.24 4.87 4.61
N ILE A 29 -28.70 3.79 4.04
CA ILE A 29 -29.15 3.15 2.79
C ILE A 29 -29.03 1.63 2.89
N THR A 30 -29.72 0.89 2.01
CA THR A 30 -29.59 -0.56 1.84
C THR A 30 -29.38 -0.93 0.36
N GLU A 31 -30.45 -1.10 -0.42
CA GLU A 31 -30.43 -1.53 -1.82
C GLU A 31 -29.69 -0.55 -2.75
N GLU A 32 -29.63 0.73 -2.40
CA GLU A 32 -28.93 1.76 -3.16
C GLU A 32 -27.43 1.46 -3.33
N LEU A 33 -26.80 0.74 -2.38
CA LEU A 33 -25.42 0.30 -2.52
C LEU A 33 -25.25 -0.69 -3.67
N LEU A 34 -26.18 -1.64 -3.80
CA LEU A 34 -26.16 -2.64 -4.86
C LEU A 34 -26.38 -2.00 -6.23
N GLU A 35 -27.28 -1.01 -6.31
CA GLU A 35 -27.51 -0.26 -7.55
C GLU A 35 -26.32 0.63 -7.93
N THR A 36 -25.64 1.22 -6.94
CA THR A 36 -24.37 1.93 -7.16
C THR A 36 -23.33 0.99 -7.77
N GLY A 37 -23.15 -0.21 -7.19
CA GLY A 37 -22.22 -1.22 -7.70
C GLY A 37 -22.54 -1.63 -9.13
N ARG A 38 -23.81 -1.93 -9.43
CA ARG A 38 -24.28 -2.26 -10.78
C ARG A 38 -24.01 -1.13 -11.77
N THR A 39 -24.31 0.11 -11.41
CA THR A 39 -24.07 1.28 -12.28
C THR A 39 -22.59 1.45 -12.61
N LEU A 40 -21.71 1.29 -11.61
CA LEU A 40 -20.27 1.38 -11.81
C LEU A 40 -19.76 0.29 -12.74
N ARG A 41 -20.12 -0.98 -12.52
CA ARG A 41 -19.72 -2.09 -13.41
C ARG A 41 -20.13 -1.84 -14.86
N LYS A 42 -21.41 -1.50 -15.08
CA LYS A 42 -21.94 -1.18 -16.42
C LYS A 42 -21.19 -0.03 -17.08
N THR A 43 -20.84 1.01 -16.31
CA THR A 43 -20.09 2.16 -16.80
C THR A 43 -18.67 1.76 -17.22
N HIS A 44 -17.97 1.00 -16.38
CA HIS A 44 -16.60 0.59 -16.63
C HIS A 44 -16.48 -0.37 -17.83
N TRP A 45 -17.39 -1.32 -17.98
CA TRP A 45 -17.41 -2.22 -19.15
C TRP A 45 -17.69 -1.47 -20.45
N LYS A 46 -18.61 -0.50 -20.44
CA LYS A 46 -18.88 0.34 -21.63
C LYS A 46 -17.66 1.14 -22.02
N ILE A 47 -16.97 1.77 -21.07
CA ILE A 47 -15.74 2.54 -21.34
C ILE A 47 -14.66 1.66 -21.96
N GLN A 48 -14.44 0.45 -21.43
CA GLN A 48 -13.46 -0.50 -21.99
C GLN A 48 -13.86 -0.95 -23.40
N LYS A 49 -15.15 -1.24 -23.64
CA LYS A 49 -15.67 -1.60 -24.96
C LYS A 49 -15.53 -0.46 -25.97
N GLU A 50 -15.87 0.77 -25.58
CA GLU A 50 -15.74 1.98 -26.40
C GLU A 50 -14.28 2.28 -26.75
N ALA A 51 -13.34 1.95 -25.85
CA ALA A 51 -11.91 2.02 -26.13
C ALA A 51 -11.40 0.92 -27.07
N GLY A 52 -12.23 -0.09 -27.40
CA GLY A 52 -11.87 -1.18 -28.31
C GLY A 52 -11.03 -2.28 -27.67
N ILE A 53 -11.13 -2.48 -26.35
CA ILE A 53 -10.45 -3.56 -25.63
C ILE A 53 -11.08 -4.91 -25.99
N ASP A 54 -10.25 -5.90 -26.37
CA ASP A 54 -10.74 -7.22 -26.78
C ASP A 54 -11.04 -8.13 -25.57
N PHE A 55 -10.21 -8.10 -24.53
CA PHE A 55 -10.41 -8.84 -23.28
C PHE A 55 -10.75 -7.88 -22.13
N ILE A 56 -12.04 -7.59 -21.98
CA ILE A 56 -12.59 -6.73 -20.92
C ILE A 56 -12.72 -7.53 -19.61
N SER A 57 -12.22 -6.97 -18.51
CA SER A 57 -12.31 -7.61 -17.18
C SER A 57 -13.72 -7.55 -16.61
N CYS A 58 -14.10 -8.62 -15.91
CA CYS A 58 -15.32 -8.74 -15.10
C CYS A 58 -14.96 -9.47 -13.80
N ASN A 59 -15.77 -9.33 -12.75
CA ASN A 59 -15.47 -9.81 -11.39
C ASN A 59 -14.25 -9.15 -10.73
N ASP A 60 -13.66 -8.14 -11.37
CA ASP A 60 -12.65 -7.23 -10.81
C ASP A 60 -13.26 -6.17 -9.85
N PHE A 61 -14.58 -5.93 -9.98
CA PHE A 61 -15.34 -5.14 -9.02
C PHE A 61 -15.45 -5.85 -7.67
N SER A 62 -15.40 -5.08 -6.59
CA SER A 62 -15.63 -5.53 -5.22
C SER A 62 -16.20 -4.39 -4.39
N TYR A 63 -17.02 -4.72 -3.40
CA TYR A 63 -17.47 -3.74 -2.40
C TYR A 63 -16.38 -3.39 -1.39
N TYR A 64 -15.38 -4.26 -1.20
CA TYR A 64 -14.31 -4.01 -0.24
C TYR A 64 -12.95 -4.51 -0.72
N ASP A 65 -12.82 -5.82 -0.97
CA ASP A 65 -11.56 -6.48 -1.34
C ASP A 65 -11.76 -7.73 -2.21
N GLY A 66 -10.88 -7.91 -3.21
CA GLY A 66 -10.97 -9.01 -4.17
C GLY A 66 -10.51 -10.37 -3.62
N ILE A 67 -9.59 -10.40 -2.64
CA ILE A 67 -9.23 -11.65 -1.96
C ILE A 67 -10.36 -12.09 -1.02
N LEU A 68 -10.98 -11.15 -0.31
CA LEU A 68 -12.17 -11.44 0.48
C LEU A 68 -13.33 -11.97 -0.40
N ASP A 69 -13.52 -11.41 -1.59
CA ASP A 69 -14.51 -11.94 -2.54
C ASP A 69 -14.21 -13.39 -2.94
N ALA A 70 -12.93 -13.73 -3.18
CA ALA A 70 -12.52 -15.10 -3.49
C ALA A 70 -12.66 -16.06 -2.30
N ALA A 71 -12.39 -15.59 -1.09
CA ALA A 71 -12.61 -16.35 0.14
C ALA A 71 -14.10 -16.69 0.32
N VAL A 72 -14.99 -15.71 0.14
CA VAL A 72 -16.45 -15.92 0.18
C VAL A 72 -16.92 -16.85 -0.94
N MET A 73 -16.38 -16.69 -2.15
CA MET A 73 -16.64 -17.62 -3.26
C MET A 73 -16.26 -19.08 -2.90
N CYS A 74 -15.28 -19.27 -2.03
CA CYS A 74 -14.82 -20.58 -1.56
C CYS A 74 -15.46 -21.02 -0.23
N GLY A 75 -16.41 -20.26 0.32
CA GLY A 75 -17.04 -20.58 1.62
C GLY A 75 -16.11 -20.37 2.83
N ILE A 76 -14.98 -19.69 2.65
CA ILE A 76 -14.01 -19.40 3.71
C ILE A 76 -14.54 -18.24 4.55
N ILE A 77 -15.44 -18.55 5.48
CA ILE A 77 -16.06 -17.60 6.40
C ILE A 77 -15.87 -18.17 7.82
N PRO A 78 -15.03 -17.56 8.68
CA PRO A 78 -14.81 -18.07 10.03
C PRO A 78 -16.11 -18.14 10.84
N ARG A 79 -16.21 -19.14 11.71
CA ARG A 79 -17.43 -19.47 12.48
C ARG A 79 -17.98 -18.29 13.25
N ARG A 80 -17.10 -17.48 13.86
CA ARG A 80 -17.48 -16.28 14.63
C ARG A 80 -18.29 -15.26 13.84
N TYR A 81 -18.16 -15.20 12.51
CA TYR A 81 -18.96 -14.32 11.67
C TYR A 81 -20.28 -14.97 11.25
N GLN A 82 -20.27 -16.29 11.03
CA GLN A 82 -21.49 -17.07 10.74
C GLN A 82 -22.47 -17.02 11.92
N GLU A 83 -21.97 -17.12 13.16
CA GLU A 83 -22.78 -17.12 14.39
C GLU A 83 -23.49 -15.79 14.65
N LEU A 84 -23.09 -14.69 13.99
CA LEU A 84 -23.82 -13.42 14.06
C LEU A 84 -25.16 -13.46 13.31
N ASN A 85 -25.36 -14.43 12.40
CA ASN A 85 -26.58 -14.57 11.60
C ASN A 85 -26.99 -13.28 10.85
N LEU A 86 -26.01 -12.55 10.31
CA LEU A 86 -26.22 -11.34 9.54
C LEU A 86 -26.61 -11.67 8.08
N SER A 87 -27.01 -10.65 7.31
CA SER A 87 -27.14 -10.80 5.86
C SER A 87 -25.79 -11.19 5.22
N GLU A 88 -25.78 -11.75 4.01
CA GLU A 88 -24.53 -12.11 3.32
C GLU A 88 -23.60 -10.90 3.18
N LEU A 89 -24.14 -9.74 2.82
CA LEU A 89 -23.39 -8.50 2.65
C LEU A 89 -22.88 -7.93 3.98
N ASP A 90 -23.69 -7.99 5.04
CA ASP A 90 -23.28 -7.57 6.37
C ASP A 90 -22.22 -8.51 6.96
N THR A 91 -22.32 -9.82 6.69
CA THR A 91 -21.30 -10.81 7.08
C THR A 91 -19.98 -10.53 6.37
N TYR A 92 -20.03 -10.24 5.06
CA TYR A 92 -18.88 -9.81 4.28
C TYR A 92 -18.22 -8.55 4.88
N PHE A 93 -19.01 -7.54 5.24
CA PHE A 93 -18.46 -6.33 5.87
C PHE A 93 -18.01 -6.54 7.31
N ALA A 94 -18.62 -7.46 8.06
CA ALA A 94 -18.19 -7.84 9.41
C ALA A 94 -16.80 -8.48 9.39
N MET A 95 -16.52 -9.33 8.41
CA MET A 95 -15.17 -9.85 8.19
C MET A 95 -14.16 -8.73 7.88
N ALA A 96 -14.53 -7.78 7.04
CA ALA A 96 -13.64 -6.70 6.61
C ALA A 96 -13.39 -5.61 7.67
N ARG A 97 -14.39 -5.31 8.53
CA ARG A 97 -14.40 -4.12 9.40
C ARG A 97 -14.67 -4.40 10.87
N GLY A 98 -14.98 -5.66 11.21
CA GLY A 98 -15.50 -6.03 12.52
C GLY A 98 -16.99 -5.66 12.64
N TYR A 99 -17.61 -6.15 13.71
CA TYR A 99 -19.00 -5.87 14.02
C TYR A 99 -19.17 -5.74 15.53
N GLN A 100 -19.94 -4.74 15.96
CA GLN A 100 -20.35 -4.57 17.35
C GLN A 100 -21.80 -4.10 17.37
N GLY A 101 -22.70 -4.93 17.91
CA GLY A 101 -24.14 -4.66 17.90
C GLY A 101 -24.93 -5.75 18.63
N GLU A 102 -26.25 -5.81 18.38
CA GLU A 102 -27.13 -6.78 19.03
C GLU A 102 -26.78 -8.23 18.72
N ALA A 103 -26.20 -8.50 17.53
CA ALA A 103 -25.80 -9.84 17.12
C ALA A 103 -24.49 -10.32 17.79
N GLY A 104 -23.73 -9.43 18.43
CA GLY A 104 -22.46 -9.78 19.09
C GLY A 104 -21.35 -8.74 18.88
N ASP A 105 -20.13 -9.14 19.21
CA ASP A 105 -18.92 -8.33 19.09
C ASP A 105 -17.78 -9.20 18.53
N VAL A 106 -17.35 -8.90 17.31
CA VAL A 106 -16.23 -9.59 16.64
C VAL A 106 -15.25 -8.60 16.04
N LYS A 107 -13.97 -8.94 16.13
CA LYS A 107 -12.89 -8.18 15.49
C LYS A 107 -12.91 -8.37 13.97
N ALA A 108 -12.44 -7.36 13.25
CA ALA A 108 -12.13 -7.49 11.83
C ALA A 108 -11.03 -8.54 11.60
N LEU A 109 -11.03 -9.15 10.42
CA LEU A 109 -9.88 -9.91 9.94
C LEU A 109 -8.65 -9.02 9.79
N ALA A 110 -7.47 -9.64 9.83
CA ALA A 110 -6.23 -8.94 9.58
C ALA A 110 -6.21 -8.36 8.14
N MET A 111 -5.48 -7.26 7.97
CA MET A 111 -5.31 -6.60 6.69
C MET A 111 -3.82 -6.48 6.39
N LYS A 112 -3.40 -6.87 5.19
CA LYS A 112 -2.00 -6.84 4.76
C LYS A 112 -1.86 -6.13 3.42
N LYS A 113 -0.67 -5.57 3.16
CA LYS A 113 -0.34 -4.99 1.85
C LYS A 113 -0.47 -6.05 0.76
N TRP A 114 -1.05 -5.65 -0.36
CA TRP A 114 -1.10 -6.47 -1.57
C TRP A 114 0.24 -6.36 -2.26
N PHE A 115 1.14 -7.31 -1.95
CA PHE A 115 2.50 -7.36 -2.45
C PHE A 115 3.24 -6.02 -2.20
N ASN A 116 3.93 -5.49 -3.20
CA ASN A 116 4.68 -4.24 -3.16
C ASN A 116 3.83 -3.04 -3.66
N THR A 117 2.60 -2.95 -3.15
CA THR A 117 1.67 -1.86 -3.47
C THR A 117 1.08 -1.24 -2.20
N ASN A 118 0.52 -0.04 -2.31
CA ASN A 118 -0.21 0.61 -1.22
C ASN A 118 -1.68 0.14 -1.09
N TYR A 119 -2.11 -0.81 -1.94
CA TYR A 119 -3.40 -1.49 -1.76
C TYR A 119 -3.26 -2.55 -0.66
N HIS A 120 -4.33 -2.81 0.08
CA HIS A 120 -4.36 -3.85 1.10
C HIS A 120 -5.52 -4.82 0.85
N TYR A 121 -5.26 -6.08 1.12
CA TYR A 121 -6.25 -7.14 1.07
C TYR A 121 -6.62 -7.59 2.50
N ILE A 122 -7.81 -8.17 2.64
CA ILE A 122 -8.24 -8.80 3.88
C ILE A 122 -7.75 -10.24 3.90
N VAL A 123 -6.97 -10.59 4.91
CA VAL A 123 -6.38 -11.92 5.07
C VAL A 123 -7.49 -12.91 5.44
N PRO A 124 -7.84 -13.87 4.58
CA PRO A 124 -8.83 -14.88 4.92
C PRO A 124 -8.29 -15.77 6.04
N GLU A 125 -9.16 -16.16 6.96
CA GLU A 125 -8.82 -17.10 8.03
C GLU A 125 -9.52 -18.44 7.78
N VAL A 126 -8.77 -19.53 7.93
CA VAL A 126 -9.24 -20.91 7.77
C VAL A 126 -9.08 -21.62 9.12
N GLU A 127 -10.21 -22.05 9.66
CA GLU A 127 -10.33 -22.83 10.91
C GLU A 127 -10.35 -24.34 10.58
N ASP A 128 -10.03 -25.21 11.55
CA ASP A 128 -9.92 -26.66 11.31
C ASP A 128 -11.23 -27.30 10.79
N ASP A 129 -12.38 -26.72 11.13
CA ASP A 129 -13.72 -27.13 10.72
C ASP A 129 -14.27 -26.34 9.51
N THR A 130 -13.46 -25.48 8.88
CA THR A 130 -13.86 -24.76 7.66
C THR A 130 -14.15 -25.75 6.54
N VAL A 131 -15.31 -25.60 5.90
CA VAL A 131 -15.69 -26.39 4.72
C VAL A 131 -15.52 -25.53 3.49
N ILE A 132 -14.49 -25.83 2.70
CA ILE A 132 -14.25 -25.11 1.44
C ILE A 132 -15.13 -25.71 0.34
N SER A 133 -15.88 -24.85 -0.33
CA SER A 133 -16.84 -25.23 -1.38
C SER A 133 -17.13 -24.04 -2.29
N PHE A 134 -17.67 -24.29 -3.50
CA PHE A 134 -17.87 -23.23 -4.48
C PHE A 134 -19.24 -22.53 -4.38
N PHE A 135 -19.20 -21.20 -4.27
CA PHE A 135 -20.34 -20.28 -4.25
C PHE A 135 -20.18 -19.18 -5.31
N GLY A 136 -20.61 -19.48 -6.55
CA GLY A 136 -20.37 -18.61 -7.72
C GLY A 136 -21.37 -17.47 -7.98
N ILE A 137 -22.23 -17.11 -7.01
CA ILE A 137 -23.38 -16.20 -7.25
C ILE A 137 -22.93 -14.83 -7.76
N LYS A 138 -21.93 -14.20 -7.13
CA LYS A 138 -21.40 -12.88 -7.53
C LYS A 138 -20.85 -12.91 -8.95
N LEU A 139 -19.94 -13.85 -9.24
CA LEU A 139 -19.29 -13.95 -10.55
C LEU A 139 -20.31 -14.18 -11.66
N LEU A 140 -21.27 -15.08 -11.45
CA LEU A 140 -22.33 -15.36 -12.41
C LEU A 140 -23.19 -14.12 -12.66
N SER A 141 -23.63 -13.46 -11.58
CA SER A 141 -24.42 -12.23 -11.66
C SER A 141 -23.72 -11.15 -12.48
N GLU A 142 -22.44 -10.89 -12.23
CA GLU A 142 -21.69 -9.87 -12.97
C GLU A 142 -21.45 -10.27 -14.42
N PHE A 143 -21.20 -11.56 -14.69
CA PHE A 143 -21.06 -12.08 -16.04
C PHE A 143 -22.37 -11.94 -16.84
N GLU A 144 -23.50 -12.29 -16.24
CA GLU A 144 -24.83 -12.15 -16.84
C GLU A 144 -25.18 -10.68 -17.11
N GLU A 145 -24.89 -9.78 -16.15
CA GLU A 145 -25.06 -8.32 -16.34
C GLU A 145 -24.28 -7.79 -17.55
N ALA A 146 -23.05 -8.27 -17.77
CA ALA A 146 -22.25 -7.91 -18.94
C ALA A 146 -22.78 -8.53 -20.24
N LYS A 147 -23.23 -9.80 -20.19
CA LYS A 147 -23.84 -10.51 -21.32
C LYS A 147 -25.13 -9.83 -21.78
N GLU A 148 -25.97 -9.36 -20.87
CA GLU A 148 -27.18 -8.57 -21.17
C GLU A 148 -26.89 -7.26 -21.91
N LEU A 149 -25.72 -6.66 -21.68
CA LEU A 149 -25.26 -5.48 -22.41
C LEU A 149 -24.62 -5.81 -23.77
N GLY A 150 -24.57 -7.09 -24.15
CA GLY A 150 -23.85 -7.56 -25.34
C GLY A 150 -22.36 -7.26 -25.28
N ILE A 151 -21.76 -7.31 -24.08
CA ILE A 151 -20.33 -7.10 -23.85
C ILE A 151 -19.71 -8.45 -23.51
N SER A 152 -18.81 -8.93 -24.37
CA SER A 152 -17.99 -10.11 -24.05
C SER A 152 -16.97 -9.71 -22.99
N VAL A 153 -16.94 -10.46 -21.88
CA VAL A 153 -16.04 -10.21 -20.77
C VAL A 153 -15.29 -11.47 -20.38
N LYS A 154 -14.14 -11.28 -19.73
CA LYS A 154 -13.30 -12.32 -19.13
C LYS A 154 -13.35 -12.14 -17.61
N PRO A 155 -14.05 -13.02 -16.86
CA PRO A 155 -14.01 -13.02 -15.41
C PRO A 155 -12.59 -13.14 -14.87
N VAL A 156 -12.32 -12.43 -13.78
CA VAL A 156 -11.04 -12.40 -13.07
C VAL A 156 -11.28 -12.91 -11.65
N VAL A 157 -10.46 -13.87 -11.23
CA VAL A 157 -10.50 -14.45 -9.89
C VAL A 157 -9.07 -14.62 -9.41
N PRO A 158 -8.74 -14.32 -8.14
CA PRO A 158 -7.52 -14.81 -7.52
C PRO A 158 -7.35 -16.31 -7.80
N GLY A 159 -6.15 -16.74 -8.18
CA GLY A 159 -5.87 -18.14 -8.47
C GLY A 159 -5.82 -19.00 -7.21
N ALA A 160 -6.04 -20.30 -7.38
CA ALA A 160 -6.13 -21.26 -6.28
C ALA A 160 -4.86 -21.30 -5.41
N TYR A 161 -3.68 -21.20 -6.03
CA TYR A 161 -2.41 -21.23 -5.32
C TYR A 161 -2.23 -19.94 -4.49
N THR A 162 -2.46 -18.78 -5.10
CA THR A 162 -2.42 -17.48 -4.41
C THR A 162 -3.41 -17.41 -3.25
N LEU A 163 -4.66 -17.85 -3.44
CA LEU A 163 -5.66 -17.87 -2.35
C LEU A 163 -5.17 -18.72 -1.17
N LEU A 164 -4.70 -19.95 -1.42
CA LEU A 164 -4.18 -20.85 -0.38
C LEU A 164 -2.99 -20.25 0.37
N LYS A 165 -2.05 -19.62 -0.34
CA LYS A 165 -0.84 -19.01 0.25
C LYS A 165 -1.14 -17.77 1.08
N LEU A 166 -2.20 -17.03 0.74
CA LEU A 166 -2.58 -15.80 1.45
C LEU A 166 -3.57 -16.04 2.60
N CYS A 167 -4.10 -17.25 2.76
CA CYS A 167 -4.90 -17.62 3.92
C CYS A 167 -4.04 -17.74 5.20
N ARG A 168 -4.60 -17.33 6.34
CA ARG A 168 -4.08 -17.63 7.68
C ARG A 168 -4.82 -18.86 8.23
N TYR A 169 -4.08 -19.89 8.60
CA TYR A 169 -4.64 -21.08 9.25
C TYR A 169 -4.54 -20.91 10.77
N THR A 170 -5.67 -21.01 11.48
CA THR A 170 -5.76 -20.64 12.91
C THR A 170 -5.81 -21.85 13.85
N GLY A 171 -6.02 -23.05 13.32
CA GLY A 171 -6.05 -24.30 14.07
C GLY A 171 -4.78 -25.14 13.92
N THR A 172 -4.95 -26.46 13.92
CA THR A 172 -3.87 -27.44 13.75
C THR A 172 -3.63 -27.82 12.30
N LYS A 173 -4.65 -27.66 11.44
CA LYS A 173 -4.53 -27.87 10.00
C LYS A 173 -3.72 -26.77 9.34
N THR A 174 -3.12 -27.12 8.22
CA THR A 174 -2.29 -26.25 7.39
C THR A 174 -2.88 -26.14 5.98
N ALA A 175 -2.25 -25.34 5.11
CA ALA A 175 -2.64 -25.23 3.71
C ALA A 175 -2.75 -26.60 3.01
N GLU A 176 -1.88 -27.55 3.34
CA GLU A 176 -1.83 -28.88 2.73
C GLU A 176 -3.14 -29.65 2.92
N ASP A 177 -3.79 -29.49 4.07
CA ASP A 177 -5.03 -30.19 4.44
C ASP A 177 -6.26 -29.71 3.63
N PHE A 178 -6.17 -28.51 3.03
CA PHE A 178 -7.26 -27.86 2.30
C PHE A 178 -7.04 -27.81 0.79
N VAL A 179 -5.92 -28.34 0.28
CA VAL A 179 -5.56 -28.29 -1.14
C VAL A 179 -6.64 -28.94 -2.02
N ASP A 180 -7.11 -30.12 -1.63
CA ASP A 180 -8.06 -30.90 -2.44
C ASP A 180 -9.45 -30.22 -2.47
N ASP A 181 -9.85 -29.56 -1.38
CA ASP A 181 -11.11 -28.82 -1.32
C ASP A 181 -11.06 -27.53 -2.17
N VAL A 182 -9.92 -26.82 -2.17
CA VAL A 182 -9.72 -25.66 -3.07
C VAL A 182 -9.67 -26.12 -4.53
N ILE A 183 -8.97 -27.21 -4.84
CA ILE A 183 -9.00 -27.82 -6.18
C ILE A 183 -10.44 -28.12 -6.60
N PHE A 184 -11.23 -28.73 -5.72
CA PHE A 184 -12.63 -29.01 -5.98
C PHE A 184 -13.43 -27.73 -6.28
N ALA A 185 -13.28 -26.68 -5.47
CA ALA A 185 -13.98 -25.42 -5.68
C ALA A 185 -13.64 -24.78 -7.05
N TYR A 186 -12.37 -24.80 -7.47
CA TYR A 186 -11.97 -24.26 -8.78
C TYR A 186 -12.38 -25.16 -9.95
N LYS A 187 -12.48 -26.48 -9.76
CA LYS A 187 -13.10 -27.38 -10.76
C LYS A 187 -14.58 -27.03 -10.96
N GLU A 188 -15.32 -26.76 -9.88
CA GLU A 188 -16.72 -26.32 -9.96
C GLU A 188 -16.87 -24.93 -10.59
N LEU A 189 -15.93 -24.01 -10.35
CA LEU A 189 -15.85 -22.72 -11.04
C LEU A 189 -15.71 -22.90 -12.56
N LEU A 190 -14.80 -23.76 -13.03
CA LEU A 190 -14.64 -24.03 -14.46
C LEU A 190 -15.89 -24.67 -15.08
N LYS A 191 -16.55 -25.59 -14.36
CA LYS A 191 -17.84 -26.15 -14.79
C LYS A 191 -18.93 -25.09 -14.89
N LEU A 192 -18.97 -24.12 -13.96
CA LEU A 192 -19.88 -22.99 -14.04
C LEU A 192 -19.58 -22.14 -15.28
N CYS A 193 -18.30 -21.87 -15.56
CA CYS A 193 -17.87 -21.14 -16.74
C CYS A 193 -18.30 -21.85 -18.03
N ASP A 194 -18.05 -23.15 -18.15
CA ASP A 194 -18.47 -23.95 -19.30
C ASP A 194 -19.99 -23.95 -19.48
N LYS A 195 -20.75 -24.15 -18.39
CA LYS A 195 -22.22 -24.14 -18.40
C LYS A 195 -22.81 -22.82 -18.91
N ASN A 196 -22.13 -21.70 -18.65
CA ASN A 196 -22.59 -20.36 -19.02
C ASN A 196 -21.90 -19.80 -20.27
N GLU A 197 -21.13 -20.63 -20.97
CA GLU A 197 -20.42 -20.27 -22.20
C GLU A 197 -19.42 -19.13 -21.99
N VAL A 198 -18.74 -19.11 -20.84
CA VAL A 198 -17.66 -18.17 -20.55
C VAL A 198 -16.44 -18.58 -21.39
N SER A 199 -16.08 -17.78 -22.39
CA SER A 199 -14.97 -18.11 -23.30
C SER A 199 -13.60 -18.11 -22.62
N TRP A 200 -13.37 -17.18 -21.69
CA TRP A 200 -12.08 -17.02 -21.01
C TRP A 200 -12.30 -16.73 -19.53
N ILE A 201 -11.47 -17.33 -18.68
CA ILE A 201 -11.31 -16.95 -17.26
C ILE A 201 -9.85 -16.65 -16.97
N GLN A 202 -9.61 -15.62 -16.16
CA GLN A 202 -8.28 -15.26 -15.66
C GLN A 202 -8.13 -15.68 -14.21
N PHE A 203 -7.10 -16.46 -13.92
CA PHE A 203 -6.63 -16.77 -12.59
C PHE A 203 -5.40 -15.92 -12.28
N ASP A 204 -5.57 -14.98 -11.35
CA ASP A 204 -4.50 -14.12 -10.87
C ASP A 204 -3.60 -14.91 -9.92
N GLU A 205 -2.39 -15.23 -10.35
CA GLU A 205 -1.38 -15.94 -9.56
C GLU A 205 -0.14 -15.09 -9.24
N PRO A 206 -0.28 -13.88 -8.65
CA PRO A 206 0.86 -13.04 -8.32
C PRO A 206 1.76 -13.64 -7.24
N SER A 207 1.31 -14.61 -6.43
CA SER A 207 2.19 -15.27 -5.45
C SER A 207 3.35 -16.04 -6.10
N LEU A 208 3.29 -16.29 -7.42
CA LEU A 208 4.35 -16.93 -8.19
C LEU A 208 5.59 -16.05 -8.42
N VAL A 209 5.52 -14.75 -8.12
CA VAL A 209 6.68 -13.85 -8.25
C VAL A 209 7.60 -13.88 -7.02
N PHE A 210 7.16 -14.48 -5.91
CA PHE A 210 7.99 -14.71 -4.72
C PHE A 210 9.03 -15.81 -4.95
N ASP A 211 10.03 -15.90 -4.07
CA ASP A 211 10.93 -17.04 -4.05
C ASP A 211 10.16 -18.34 -3.75
N MET A 212 10.28 -19.33 -4.65
CA MET A 212 9.57 -20.60 -4.57
C MET A 212 10.51 -21.73 -4.22
N THR A 213 10.13 -22.52 -3.22
CA THR A 213 10.79 -23.78 -2.90
C THR A 213 10.31 -24.92 -3.81
N GLU A 214 10.98 -26.06 -3.80
CA GLU A 214 10.47 -27.27 -4.49
C GLU A 214 9.09 -27.72 -3.99
N GLN A 215 8.78 -27.47 -2.71
CA GLN A 215 7.46 -27.74 -2.14
C GLN A 215 6.40 -26.81 -2.73
N ASP A 216 6.72 -25.53 -2.88
CA ASP A 216 5.85 -24.54 -3.54
C ASP A 216 5.58 -24.91 -5.00
N LEU A 217 6.63 -25.29 -5.75
CA LEU A 217 6.52 -25.75 -7.13
C LEU A 217 5.67 -27.02 -7.25
N ALA A 218 5.90 -28.00 -6.37
CA ALA A 218 5.11 -29.23 -6.34
C ALA A 218 3.63 -28.96 -6.04
N LEU A 219 3.35 -28.06 -5.10
CA LEU A 219 1.98 -27.64 -4.78
C LEU A 219 1.30 -26.96 -5.97
N PHE A 220 1.98 -26.00 -6.61
CA PHE A 220 1.46 -25.32 -7.80
C PHE A 220 1.14 -26.32 -8.94
N ARG A 221 2.07 -27.25 -9.22
CA ARG A 221 1.89 -28.33 -10.21
C ARG A 221 0.68 -29.19 -9.85
N LYS A 222 0.56 -29.64 -8.59
CA LYS A 222 -0.58 -30.47 -8.13
C LYS A 222 -1.90 -29.74 -8.42
N ILE A 223 -2.04 -28.52 -7.91
CA ILE A 223 -3.26 -27.70 -8.05
C ILE A 223 -3.70 -27.61 -9.51
N TYR A 224 -2.81 -27.20 -10.40
CA TYR A 224 -3.20 -26.91 -11.78
C TYR A 224 -3.23 -28.13 -12.70
N SER A 225 -2.45 -29.18 -12.41
CA SER A 225 -2.59 -30.45 -13.12
C SER A 225 -3.97 -31.09 -12.90
N GLU A 226 -4.63 -30.77 -11.79
CA GLU A 226 -5.96 -31.28 -11.47
C GLU A 226 -7.09 -30.34 -11.89
N ILE A 227 -6.92 -29.02 -11.75
CA ILE A 227 -7.96 -28.04 -12.11
C ILE A 227 -8.14 -27.98 -13.63
N LEU A 228 -7.06 -27.80 -14.38
CA LEU A 228 -7.13 -27.48 -15.81
C LEU A 228 -7.83 -28.53 -16.68
N PRO A 229 -7.70 -29.86 -16.44
CA PRO A 229 -8.44 -30.86 -17.20
C PRO A 229 -9.97 -30.78 -17.06
N SER A 230 -10.49 -30.02 -16.09
CA SER A 230 -11.93 -29.84 -15.90
C SER A 230 -12.52 -28.78 -16.84
N ALA A 231 -11.69 -27.93 -17.47
CA ALA A 231 -12.14 -26.99 -18.48
C ALA A 231 -12.42 -27.71 -19.80
N GLN A 232 -13.63 -27.53 -20.36
CA GLN A 232 -14.01 -28.10 -21.65
C GLN A 232 -13.94 -27.07 -22.78
N SER A 233 -14.63 -25.95 -22.60
CA SER A 233 -14.75 -24.88 -23.59
C SER A 233 -14.13 -23.56 -23.12
N CYS A 234 -14.12 -23.34 -21.80
CA CYS A 234 -13.53 -22.17 -21.17
C CYS A 234 -11.99 -22.22 -21.26
N GLN A 235 -11.39 -21.17 -21.81
CA GLN A 235 -9.94 -21.02 -21.87
C GLN A 235 -9.42 -20.38 -20.58
N VAL A 236 -8.40 -20.99 -19.96
CA VAL A 236 -7.82 -20.49 -18.71
C VAL A 236 -6.54 -19.69 -18.99
N LEU A 237 -6.53 -18.44 -18.53
CA LEU A 237 -5.36 -17.57 -18.46
C LEU A 237 -4.79 -17.58 -17.04
N VAL A 238 -3.53 -17.97 -16.87
CA VAL A 238 -2.78 -17.67 -15.64
C VAL A 238 -2.13 -16.30 -15.77
N GLN A 239 -2.46 -15.36 -14.91
CA GLN A 239 -1.97 -13.99 -14.95
C GLN A 239 -1.05 -13.72 -13.76
N THR A 240 0.18 -13.29 -14.04
CA THR A 240 1.16 -12.89 -13.03
C THR A 240 1.50 -11.40 -13.19
N TYR A 241 1.92 -10.75 -12.10
CA TYR A 241 2.27 -9.33 -12.09
C TYR A 241 3.11 -8.94 -10.88
N PHE A 242 3.71 -7.74 -10.93
CA PHE A 242 4.59 -7.14 -9.91
C PHE A 242 6.03 -7.70 -9.86
N GLY A 243 6.37 -8.61 -10.76
CA GLY A 243 7.69 -9.22 -10.84
C GLY A 243 7.74 -10.29 -11.92
N ASP A 244 8.90 -10.95 -12.04
CA ASP A 244 9.10 -12.10 -12.92
C ASP A 244 8.91 -13.42 -12.18
N VAL A 245 8.70 -14.48 -12.96
CA VAL A 245 8.33 -15.83 -12.49
C VAL A 245 9.48 -16.83 -12.67
N ARG A 246 10.73 -16.39 -12.47
CA ARG A 246 11.94 -17.15 -12.84
C ARG A 246 12.01 -18.59 -12.31
N ASP A 247 11.41 -18.88 -11.15
CA ASP A 247 11.41 -20.22 -10.55
C ASP A 247 10.41 -21.18 -11.20
N VAL A 248 9.27 -20.65 -11.67
CA VAL A 248 8.11 -21.44 -12.13
C VAL A 248 7.80 -21.25 -13.63
N TYR A 249 8.60 -20.44 -14.33
CA TYR A 249 8.39 -20.11 -15.74
C TYR A 249 8.19 -21.35 -16.63
N GLN A 250 9.03 -22.37 -16.46
CA GLN A 250 8.96 -23.60 -17.23
C GLN A 250 7.66 -24.37 -16.96
N ASP A 251 7.20 -24.42 -15.72
CA ASP A 251 5.92 -25.05 -15.36
C ASP A 251 4.73 -24.31 -15.96
N LEU A 252 4.75 -22.96 -15.93
CA LEU A 252 3.70 -22.13 -16.52
C LEU A 252 3.51 -22.41 -18.01
N ILE A 253 4.62 -22.58 -18.75
CA ILE A 253 4.56 -22.84 -20.18
C ILE A 253 4.30 -24.31 -20.52
N GLN A 254 4.52 -25.25 -19.59
CA GLN A 254 4.26 -26.68 -19.80
C GLN A 254 2.84 -27.10 -19.41
N LEU A 255 2.27 -26.49 -18.37
CA LEU A 255 0.90 -26.77 -17.93
C LEU A 255 -0.12 -26.36 -19.01
N PRO A 256 -1.29 -27.03 -19.08
CA PRO A 256 -2.28 -26.82 -20.15
C PRO A 256 -3.10 -25.53 -19.98
N PHE A 257 -2.48 -24.43 -19.56
CA PHE A 257 -3.06 -23.10 -19.67
C PHE A 257 -3.20 -22.72 -21.16
N ALA A 258 -4.28 -22.01 -21.49
CA ALA A 258 -4.49 -21.47 -22.84
C ALA A 258 -3.76 -20.13 -23.04
N GLY A 259 -3.57 -19.38 -21.95
CA GLY A 259 -2.80 -18.15 -21.95
C GLY A 259 -1.91 -18.02 -20.72
N VAL A 260 -0.78 -17.34 -20.89
CA VAL A 260 0.15 -17.00 -19.79
C VAL A 260 0.38 -15.50 -19.82
N GLY A 261 0.06 -14.82 -18.72
CA GLY A 261 0.25 -13.40 -18.52
C GLY A 261 1.52 -13.10 -17.74
N LEU A 262 2.41 -12.32 -18.36
CA LEU A 262 3.72 -11.96 -17.79
C LEU A 262 3.89 -10.44 -17.75
N ASP A 263 4.49 -9.96 -16.68
CA ASP A 263 4.81 -8.55 -16.48
C ASP A 263 6.16 -8.22 -17.12
N PHE A 264 6.18 -7.28 -18.05
CA PHE A 264 7.39 -6.78 -18.71
C PHE A 264 7.86 -5.44 -18.13
N VAL A 265 7.08 -4.84 -17.22
CA VAL A 265 7.39 -3.56 -16.58
C VAL A 265 8.17 -3.81 -15.28
N GLU A 266 7.62 -4.61 -14.37
CA GLU A 266 8.27 -4.97 -13.09
C GLU A 266 9.06 -6.30 -13.21
N GLY A 267 8.73 -7.15 -14.19
CA GLY A 267 9.38 -8.43 -14.41
C GLY A 267 10.72 -8.33 -15.14
N LYS A 268 11.77 -7.97 -14.41
CA LYS A 268 13.12 -7.73 -14.95
C LYS A 268 13.73 -8.92 -15.70
N GLN A 269 13.43 -10.16 -15.28
CA GLN A 269 13.93 -11.35 -15.97
C GLN A 269 12.98 -11.86 -17.07
N THR A 270 11.77 -11.31 -17.24
CA THR A 270 10.73 -11.84 -18.13
C THR A 270 11.24 -12.04 -19.57
N LYS A 271 11.90 -11.02 -20.15
CA LYS A 271 12.48 -11.11 -21.50
C LYS A 271 13.55 -12.22 -21.58
N LYS A 272 14.43 -12.28 -20.60
CA LYS A 272 15.52 -13.28 -20.52
C LYS A 272 14.97 -14.71 -20.38
N LEU A 273 13.90 -14.90 -19.62
CA LEU A 273 13.25 -16.20 -19.45
C LEU A 273 12.69 -16.71 -20.80
N ILE A 274 12.02 -15.83 -21.55
CA ILE A 274 11.53 -16.16 -22.90
C ILE A 274 12.69 -16.45 -23.87
N GLU A 275 13.79 -15.71 -23.79
CA GLU A 275 14.99 -15.98 -24.60
C GLU A 275 15.64 -17.31 -24.28
N GLN A 276 15.69 -17.68 -23.00
CA GLN A 276 16.36 -18.88 -22.54
C GLN A 276 15.53 -20.15 -22.77
N TYR A 277 14.23 -20.09 -22.54
CA TYR A 277 13.36 -21.28 -22.51
C TYR A 277 12.34 -21.33 -23.65
N GLY A 278 12.19 -20.24 -24.41
CA GLY A 278 11.18 -20.10 -25.47
C GLY A 278 9.77 -19.93 -24.93
N PHE A 279 8.80 -19.80 -25.84
CA PHE A 279 7.37 -19.76 -25.51
C PHE A 279 6.57 -20.71 -26.43
N PRO A 280 5.62 -21.51 -25.90
CA PRO A 280 4.88 -22.50 -26.70
C PRO A 280 3.97 -21.88 -27.75
N LYS A 281 3.81 -22.56 -28.90
CA LYS A 281 2.96 -22.10 -30.01
C LYS A 281 1.46 -22.37 -29.82
N ASP A 282 1.12 -23.28 -28.92
CA ASP A 282 -0.26 -23.63 -28.55
C ASP A 282 -0.87 -22.66 -27.51
N LYS A 283 -0.08 -21.67 -27.04
CA LYS A 283 -0.47 -20.74 -25.99
C LYS A 283 -0.40 -19.30 -26.47
N ILE A 284 -1.17 -18.45 -25.81
CA ILE A 284 -1.17 -17.01 -26.05
C ILE A 284 -0.40 -16.31 -24.91
N LEU A 285 0.57 -15.47 -25.26
CA LEU A 285 1.26 -14.61 -24.30
C LEU A 285 0.43 -13.34 -24.07
N PHE A 286 0.00 -13.10 -22.84
CA PHE A 286 -0.57 -11.81 -22.42
C PHE A 286 0.59 -10.94 -21.91
N ALA A 287 1.16 -10.12 -22.79
CA ALA A 287 2.34 -9.31 -22.51
C ALA A 287 1.95 -8.01 -21.80
N GLY A 288 2.23 -7.95 -20.50
CA GLY A 288 1.98 -6.79 -19.65
C GLY A 288 2.99 -5.65 -19.90
N LEU A 289 2.70 -4.78 -20.86
CA LEU A 289 3.61 -3.72 -21.34
C LEU A 289 3.11 -2.30 -21.05
N VAL A 290 1.84 -2.12 -20.70
CA VAL A 290 1.29 -0.83 -20.27
C VAL A 290 1.28 -0.76 -18.75
N ASN A 291 2.09 0.13 -18.16
CA ASN A 291 2.29 0.21 -16.71
C ASN A 291 0.96 0.43 -15.97
N GLY A 292 0.55 -0.52 -15.12
CA GLY A 292 -0.66 -0.42 -14.29
C GLY A 292 -0.45 0.17 -12.89
N LYS A 293 0.81 0.46 -12.48
CA LYS A 293 1.18 1.01 -11.16
C LYS A 293 1.59 2.49 -11.18
N ASN A 294 1.90 3.03 -12.36
CA ASN A 294 2.35 4.41 -12.50
C ASN A 294 1.56 5.17 -13.57
N ILE A 295 1.55 6.50 -13.46
CA ILE A 295 0.69 7.39 -14.25
C ILE A 295 1.38 8.01 -15.47
N TRP A 296 2.66 7.75 -15.69
CA TRP A 296 3.35 8.30 -16.85
C TRP A 296 2.79 7.70 -18.13
N LYS A 297 2.76 8.54 -19.17
CA LYS A 297 2.35 8.14 -20.51
C LYS A 297 3.34 7.12 -21.07
N ASN A 298 2.82 6.09 -21.72
CA ASN A 298 3.62 5.01 -22.28
C ASN A 298 4.52 5.52 -23.41
N HIS A 299 5.78 5.06 -23.42
CA HIS A 299 6.72 5.31 -24.51
C HIS A 299 6.45 4.34 -25.66
N TYR A 300 5.60 4.73 -26.61
CA TYR A 300 5.02 3.79 -27.59
C TYR A 300 6.09 3.05 -28.40
N LYS A 301 7.20 3.72 -28.70
CA LYS A 301 8.33 3.11 -29.43
C LYS A 301 8.91 1.90 -28.72
N GLU A 302 9.10 1.97 -27.40
CA GLU A 302 9.70 0.90 -26.60
C GLU A 302 8.75 -0.30 -26.53
N THR A 303 7.47 -0.03 -26.30
CA THR A 303 6.42 -1.07 -26.33
C THR A 303 6.33 -1.76 -27.69
N LEU A 304 6.36 -0.98 -28.79
CA LEU A 304 6.32 -1.54 -30.15
C LEU A 304 7.55 -2.37 -30.48
N GLN A 305 8.73 -1.97 -30.01
CA GLN A 305 9.96 -2.77 -30.14
C GLN A 305 9.85 -4.11 -29.41
N ALA A 306 9.38 -4.11 -28.16
CA ALA A 306 9.16 -5.34 -27.41
C ALA A 306 8.15 -6.27 -28.11
N LEU A 307 7.05 -5.72 -28.64
CA LEU A 307 6.06 -6.48 -29.41
C LEU A 307 6.65 -7.04 -30.71
N GLN A 308 7.48 -6.27 -31.41
CA GLN A 308 8.15 -6.72 -32.63
C GLN A 308 9.10 -7.88 -32.34
N GLU A 309 9.91 -7.80 -31.27
CA GLU A 309 10.81 -8.89 -30.86
C GLU A 309 10.03 -10.19 -30.53
N LEU A 310 8.89 -10.08 -29.87
CA LEU A 310 8.01 -11.23 -29.59
C LEU A 310 7.42 -11.82 -30.88
N LYS A 311 6.98 -10.95 -31.80
CA LYS A 311 6.46 -11.36 -33.12
C LYS A 311 7.52 -12.06 -33.97
N GLU A 312 8.75 -11.55 -33.98
CA GLU A 312 9.89 -12.13 -34.71
C GLU A 312 10.25 -13.54 -34.18
N LYS A 313 10.02 -13.80 -32.89
CA LYS A 313 10.13 -15.13 -32.29
C LYS A 313 8.93 -16.04 -32.58
N GLY A 314 7.91 -15.55 -33.30
CA GLY A 314 6.70 -16.30 -33.67
C GLY A 314 5.74 -16.54 -32.51
N ILE A 315 5.75 -15.66 -31.50
CA ILE A 315 4.91 -15.77 -30.29
C ILE A 315 3.57 -15.08 -30.54
N ASP A 316 2.46 -15.80 -30.35
CA ASP A 316 1.11 -15.19 -30.38
C ASP A 316 0.91 -14.32 -29.14
N THR A 317 0.67 -13.03 -29.34
CA THR A 317 0.76 -12.01 -28.30
C THR A 317 -0.53 -11.18 -28.20
N VAL A 318 -1.03 -11.05 -26.99
CA VAL A 318 -2.04 -10.08 -26.56
C VAL A 318 -1.33 -8.97 -25.80
N LEU A 319 -1.51 -7.72 -26.22
CA LEU A 319 -0.98 -6.56 -25.50
C LEU A 319 -1.84 -6.30 -24.27
N SER A 320 -1.24 -6.28 -23.08
CA SER A 320 -1.96 -6.12 -21.81
C SER A 320 -1.40 -4.98 -20.97
N THR A 321 -2.19 -4.53 -19.99
CA THR A 321 -1.67 -3.81 -18.82
C THR A 321 -0.74 -4.73 -18.02
N SER A 322 0.27 -4.16 -17.36
CA SER A 322 1.27 -4.93 -16.58
C SER A 322 0.69 -5.55 -15.31
N CYS A 323 -0.30 -4.89 -14.72
CA CYS A 323 -1.13 -5.37 -13.62
C CYS A 323 -2.53 -4.75 -13.74
N SER A 324 -3.38 -4.95 -12.73
CA SER A 324 -4.67 -4.26 -12.65
C SER A 324 -4.50 -2.74 -12.63
N LEU A 325 -5.37 -2.03 -13.35
CA LEU A 325 -5.40 -0.56 -13.32
C LEU A 325 -5.93 0.00 -12.00
N LEU A 326 -6.33 -0.84 -11.04
CA LEU A 326 -6.72 -0.47 -9.67
C LEU A 326 -5.72 0.48 -8.99
N HIS A 327 -4.44 0.40 -9.37
CA HIS A 327 -3.34 1.13 -8.73
C HIS A 327 -3.06 2.51 -9.35
N VAL A 328 -3.82 2.93 -10.35
CA VAL A 328 -3.76 4.29 -10.93
C VAL A 328 -5.11 4.99 -10.80
N PRO A 329 -5.15 6.34 -10.87
CA PRO A 329 -6.41 7.05 -10.75
C PRO A 329 -7.32 6.81 -11.96
N TYR A 330 -8.55 7.31 -11.89
CA TYR A 330 -9.58 7.01 -12.90
C TYR A 330 -9.32 7.67 -14.27
N THR A 331 -9.20 8.99 -14.33
CA THR A 331 -8.97 9.75 -15.58
C THR A 331 -8.31 11.10 -15.33
N ILE A 332 -7.36 11.49 -16.19
CA ILE A 332 -6.73 12.81 -16.14
C ILE A 332 -7.66 13.92 -16.66
N GLU A 333 -8.68 13.57 -17.45
CA GLU A 333 -9.60 14.52 -18.11
C GLU A 333 -10.29 15.45 -17.11
N GLN A 334 -10.54 14.97 -15.89
CA GLN A 334 -11.24 15.73 -14.85
C GLN A 334 -10.32 16.65 -14.02
N GLU A 335 -9.00 16.61 -14.23
CA GLU A 335 -8.01 17.43 -13.51
C GLU A 335 -7.97 18.87 -14.03
N LYS A 336 -8.99 19.67 -13.73
CA LYS A 336 -9.12 21.04 -14.28
C LYS A 336 -8.08 22.04 -13.80
N GLU A 337 -7.46 21.79 -12.65
CA GLU A 337 -6.48 22.70 -12.03
C GLU A 337 -5.03 22.39 -12.48
N LEU A 338 -4.80 21.22 -13.07
CA LEU A 338 -3.51 20.86 -13.64
C LEU A 338 -3.40 21.44 -15.06
N SER A 339 -2.27 22.08 -15.40
CA SER A 339 -2.09 22.65 -16.74
C SER A 339 -1.97 21.56 -17.81
N ASP A 340 -2.33 21.89 -19.05
CA ASP A 340 -2.23 20.94 -20.17
C ASP A 340 -0.78 20.57 -20.51
N GLU A 341 0.17 21.44 -20.12
CA GLU A 341 1.60 21.15 -20.17
C GLU A 341 1.99 19.93 -19.34
N TYR A 342 1.40 19.76 -18.16
CA TYR A 342 1.65 18.58 -17.32
C TYR A 342 0.80 17.39 -17.75
N LYS A 343 -0.51 17.61 -17.99
CA LYS A 343 -1.46 16.53 -18.32
C LYS A 343 -1.03 15.68 -19.51
N LYS A 344 -0.41 16.29 -20.53
CA LYS A 344 0.03 15.56 -21.73
C LYS A 344 1.04 14.44 -21.43
N HIS A 345 1.75 14.49 -20.29
CA HIS A 345 2.70 13.47 -19.84
C HIS A 345 2.07 12.36 -18.99
N PHE A 346 0.78 12.44 -18.66
CA PHE A 346 0.11 11.48 -17.80
C PHE A 346 -0.94 10.67 -18.55
N ALA A 347 -1.11 9.42 -18.13
CA ALA A 347 -2.16 8.51 -18.53
C ALA A 347 -2.68 7.79 -17.29
N PHE A 348 -3.92 8.12 -16.86
CA PHE A 348 -4.63 7.39 -15.80
C PHE A 348 -5.36 6.19 -16.40
N ALA A 349 -6.22 5.50 -15.65
CA ALA A 349 -6.83 4.24 -16.11
C ALA A 349 -7.58 4.37 -17.45
N LYS A 350 -8.41 5.41 -17.63
CA LYS A 350 -9.12 5.67 -18.90
C LYS A 350 -8.16 5.95 -20.06
N GLU A 351 -7.10 6.72 -19.82
CA GLU A 351 -6.13 7.06 -20.86
C GLU A 351 -5.26 5.86 -21.24
N LYS A 352 -4.94 4.96 -20.30
CA LYS A 352 -4.24 3.70 -20.57
C LYS A 352 -5.04 2.77 -21.50
N LEU A 353 -6.37 2.84 -21.49
CA LEU A 353 -7.19 2.14 -22.50
C LEU A 353 -6.96 2.71 -23.91
N SER A 354 -6.79 4.04 -24.01
CA SER A 354 -6.44 4.68 -25.28
C SER A 354 -5.02 4.31 -25.71
N GLU A 355 -4.07 4.17 -24.78
CA GLU A 355 -2.72 3.69 -25.09
C GLU A 355 -2.74 2.28 -25.68
N LEU A 356 -3.49 1.35 -25.08
CA LEU A 356 -3.66 0.00 -25.61
C LEU A 356 -4.24 0.02 -27.03
N ARG A 357 -5.26 0.85 -27.28
CA ARG A 357 -5.86 1.01 -28.61
C ARG A 357 -4.87 1.57 -29.63
N ASP A 358 -4.15 2.62 -29.27
CA ASP A 358 -3.20 3.27 -30.17
C ASP A 358 -2.05 2.31 -30.52
N LEU A 359 -1.51 1.61 -29.52
CA LEU A 359 -0.49 0.58 -29.70
C LEU A 359 -0.99 -0.60 -30.54
N LYS A 360 -2.25 -1.01 -30.38
CA LYS A 360 -2.90 -2.01 -31.24
C LYS A 360 -2.86 -1.60 -32.71
N VAL A 361 -3.30 -0.38 -33.02
CA VAL A 361 -3.28 0.17 -34.39
C VAL A 361 -1.86 0.26 -34.93
N LEU A 362 -0.91 0.72 -34.11
CA LEU A 362 0.49 0.86 -34.53
C LEU A 362 1.15 -0.49 -34.81
N ALA A 363 0.95 -1.51 -33.96
CA ALA A 363 1.58 -2.82 -34.16
C ALA A 363 1.02 -3.61 -35.36
N GLU A 364 -0.19 -3.27 -35.83
CA GLU A 364 -0.78 -3.82 -37.05
C GLU A 364 -0.31 -3.11 -38.33
N ASN A 365 0.34 -1.94 -38.20
CA ASN A 365 0.86 -1.18 -39.33
C ASN A 365 2.32 -1.53 -39.61
N GLU A 366 2.62 -2.09 -40.78
CA GLU A 366 4.00 -2.45 -41.17
C GLU A 366 4.95 -1.25 -41.25
N ASN A 367 4.43 -0.03 -41.50
CA ASN A 367 5.20 1.21 -41.57
C ASN A 367 4.85 2.16 -40.41
N PHE A 368 4.65 1.61 -39.20
CA PHE A 368 4.25 2.40 -38.03
C PHE A 368 5.20 3.55 -37.68
N LEU A 369 6.47 3.48 -38.11
CA LEU A 369 7.48 4.55 -37.97
C LEU A 369 7.02 5.87 -38.61
N ASP A 370 6.20 5.81 -39.66
CA ASP A 370 5.67 7.01 -40.32
C ASP A 370 4.37 7.55 -39.72
N SER A 371 3.78 6.82 -38.76
CA SER A 371 2.50 7.16 -38.14
C SER A 371 2.54 8.50 -37.42
N VAL A 372 1.52 9.32 -37.64
CA VAL A 372 1.30 10.58 -36.91
C VAL A 372 1.15 10.33 -35.41
N LEU A 373 0.53 9.21 -35.01
CA LEU A 373 0.36 8.85 -33.60
C LEU A 373 1.70 8.60 -32.91
N LEU A 374 2.59 7.82 -33.54
CA LEU A 374 3.92 7.57 -32.99
C LEU A 374 4.75 8.86 -32.96
N LYS A 375 4.77 9.63 -34.05
CA LYS A 375 5.50 10.91 -34.12
C LYS A 375 5.04 11.90 -33.04
N ALA A 376 3.74 11.94 -32.73
CA ALA A 376 3.20 12.77 -31.66
C ALA A 376 3.63 12.28 -30.26
N ASN A 377 3.63 10.97 -30.02
CA ASN A 377 4.14 10.38 -28.78
C ASN A 377 5.64 10.64 -28.62
N GLU A 378 6.47 10.41 -29.65
CA GLU A 378 7.92 10.69 -29.61
C GLU A 378 8.22 12.18 -29.39
N SER A 379 7.46 13.08 -30.04
CA SER A 379 7.63 14.52 -29.87
C SER A 379 7.42 14.97 -28.42
N LEU A 380 6.53 14.30 -27.68
CA LEU A 380 6.31 14.58 -26.26
C LEU A 380 7.56 14.34 -25.41
N PHE A 381 8.27 13.23 -25.66
CA PHE A 381 9.48 12.88 -24.92
C PHE A 381 10.70 13.68 -25.40
N LEU A 382 10.80 13.97 -26.70
CA LEU A 382 11.88 14.80 -27.27
C LEU A 382 11.81 16.27 -26.86
N ALA A 383 10.61 16.81 -26.61
CA ALA A 383 10.46 18.19 -26.15
C ALA A 383 11.09 18.45 -24.76
N GLY A 384 11.39 17.39 -24.00
CA GLY A 384 11.86 17.51 -22.63
C GLY A 384 10.79 18.05 -21.68
N ARG A 385 11.17 18.23 -20.42
CA ARG A 385 10.33 18.80 -19.35
C ARG A 385 11.17 19.76 -18.52
N ASP A 386 10.58 20.86 -18.07
CA ASP A 386 11.21 21.72 -17.06
C ASP A 386 11.16 21.01 -15.69
N CYS A 387 12.18 20.18 -15.45
CA CYS A 387 12.22 19.25 -14.33
C CYS A 387 13.62 19.11 -13.71
N VAL A 388 14.62 19.86 -14.19
CA VAL A 388 16.02 19.74 -13.76
C VAL A 388 16.42 20.96 -12.93
N LYS A 389 17.10 20.72 -11.80
CA LYS A 389 17.72 21.73 -10.95
C LYS A 389 19.19 21.38 -10.75
N GLU A 390 20.09 22.09 -11.44
CA GLU A 390 21.53 21.82 -11.39
C GLU A 390 22.10 21.96 -9.97
N GLU A 391 21.53 22.84 -9.14
CA GLU A 391 21.91 22.99 -7.73
C GLU A 391 21.67 21.70 -6.93
N VAL A 392 20.55 21.00 -7.19
CA VAL A 392 20.22 19.72 -6.53
C VAL A 392 21.26 18.67 -6.92
N LYS A 393 21.53 18.51 -8.22
CA LYS A 393 22.54 17.55 -8.71
C LYS A 393 23.93 17.82 -8.18
N ASN A 394 24.35 19.09 -8.16
CA ASN A 394 25.67 19.48 -7.64
C ASN A 394 25.78 19.20 -6.14
N ARG A 395 24.69 19.36 -5.39
CA ARG A 395 24.64 19.04 -3.97
C ARG A 395 24.69 17.54 -3.70
N LEU A 396 23.97 16.72 -4.48
CA LEU A 396 24.04 15.26 -4.36
C LEU A 396 25.48 14.73 -4.54
N LYS A 397 26.25 15.33 -5.46
CA LYS A 397 27.66 14.96 -5.69
C LYS A 397 28.60 15.28 -4.52
N GLN A 398 28.16 16.09 -3.55
CA GLN A 398 28.95 16.47 -2.39
C GLN A 398 28.72 15.56 -1.17
N VAL A 399 27.76 14.63 -1.21
CA VAL A 399 27.58 13.65 -0.13
C VAL A 399 28.83 12.80 -0.01
N LYS A 400 29.26 12.56 1.22
CA LYS A 400 30.34 11.63 1.54
C LYS A 400 29.84 10.52 2.45
N ASP A 401 30.62 9.45 2.56
CA ASP A 401 30.30 8.31 3.44
C ASP A 401 30.07 8.74 4.90
N GLU A 402 30.78 9.77 5.37
CA GLU A 402 30.62 10.36 6.70
C GLU A 402 29.24 10.98 6.95
N ASP A 403 28.54 11.46 5.90
CA ASP A 403 27.23 12.10 6.03
C ASP A 403 26.10 11.11 6.37
N TYR A 404 26.35 9.81 6.22
CA TYR A 404 25.43 8.72 6.54
C TYR A 404 25.67 8.12 7.93
N VAL A 405 26.64 8.60 8.70
CA VAL A 405 27.05 7.97 9.97
C VAL A 405 26.82 8.92 11.13
N ARG A 406 25.95 8.56 12.07
CA ARG A 406 25.86 9.22 13.38
C ARG A 406 27.09 8.89 14.21
N THR A 407 27.66 9.90 14.86
CA THR A 407 28.73 9.73 15.85
C THR A 407 28.33 10.32 17.20
N PRO A 408 28.66 9.69 18.34
CA PRO A 408 29.26 8.36 18.47
C PRO A 408 28.28 7.22 18.13
N ALA A 409 28.73 5.98 18.29
CA ALA A 409 27.90 4.78 18.10
C ALA A 409 26.67 4.79 19.03
N ARG A 410 25.61 4.09 18.61
CA ARG A 410 24.28 4.13 19.25
C ARG A 410 24.30 3.84 20.75
N LYS A 411 24.99 2.80 21.22
CA LYS A 411 25.16 2.54 22.67
C LYS A 411 25.67 3.74 23.49
N GLU A 412 26.57 4.55 22.92
CA GLU A 412 27.07 5.74 23.59
C GLU A 412 26.06 6.90 23.55
N ARG A 413 25.36 7.06 22.42
CA ARG A 413 24.28 8.05 22.28
C ARG A 413 23.13 7.75 23.24
N GLN A 414 22.66 6.50 23.31
CA GLN A 414 21.59 6.08 24.21
C GLN A 414 21.88 6.45 25.67
N LYS A 415 23.13 6.27 26.13
CA LYS A 415 23.53 6.69 27.49
C LYS A 415 23.41 8.20 27.70
N ARG A 416 23.92 8.99 26.75
CA ARG A 416 23.84 10.47 26.80
C ARG A 416 22.40 10.96 26.73
N GLN A 417 21.59 10.35 25.86
CA GLN A 417 20.17 10.68 25.70
C GLN A 417 19.40 10.39 26.98
N LYS A 418 19.60 9.23 27.63
CA LYS A 418 18.99 8.90 28.92
C LYS A 418 19.35 9.93 30.00
N GLU A 419 20.62 10.35 30.07
CA GLU A 419 21.09 11.36 31.02
C GLU A 419 20.46 12.74 30.76
N VAL A 420 20.47 13.21 29.51
CA VAL A 420 20.04 14.58 29.15
C VAL A 420 18.51 14.72 29.10
N LEU A 421 17.79 13.67 28.70
CA LEU A 421 16.33 13.70 28.58
C LEU A 421 15.63 13.39 29.92
N GLY A 422 16.28 12.63 30.82
CA GLY A 422 15.75 12.36 32.16
C GLY A 422 14.39 11.65 32.19
N LEU A 423 14.09 10.85 31.17
CA LEU A 423 12.81 10.13 31.05
C LEU A 423 12.73 8.97 32.06
N PRO A 424 11.53 8.62 32.56
CA PRO A 424 11.35 7.44 33.38
C PRO A 424 11.52 6.17 32.54
N ILE A 425 11.71 5.02 33.21
CA ILE A 425 11.55 3.71 32.56
C ILE A 425 10.13 3.57 31.99
N PHE A 426 10.00 2.81 30.90
CA PHE A 426 8.74 2.64 30.16
C PHE A 426 8.11 3.98 29.73
N PRO A 427 8.86 4.91 29.11
CA PRO A 427 8.33 6.23 28.77
C PRO A 427 7.10 6.10 27.86
N THR A 428 6.07 6.88 28.18
CA THR A 428 4.81 6.91 27.44
C THR A 428 4.81 8.04 26.42
N THR A 429 4.38 7.72 25.21
CA THR A 429 4.25 8.69 24.13
C THR A 429 3.12 8.30 23.18
N THR A 430 2.88 9.12 22.17
CA THR A 430 2.03 8.78 21.03
C THR A 430 2.82 8.97 19.74
N ILE A 431 2.25 8.50 18.62
CA ILE A 431 2.96 8.47 17.34
C ILE A 431 3.02 9.86 16.68
N GLY A 432 2.00 10.70 16.82
CA GLY A 432 2.00 12.04 16.21
C GLY A 432 0.61 12.65 16.14
N SER A 433 -0.19 12.20 15.18
CA SER A 433 -1.49 12.81 14.91
C SER A 433 -2.51 12.54 16.01
N PHE A 434 -3.34 13.56 16.29
CA PHE A 434 -4.51 13.49 17.16
C PHE A 434 -5.82 13.54 16.35
N PRO A 435 -6.99 13.24 16.95
CA PRO A 435 -8.28 13.24 16.26
C PRO A 435 -8.51 14.45 15.36
N GLN A 436 -8.72 14.21 14.06
CA GLN A 436 -9.02 15.26 13.09
C GLN A 436 -10.52 15.58 13.11
N THR A 437 -10.91 16.44 14.05
CA THR A 437 -12.29 16.84 14.33
C THR A 437 -12.93 17.63 13.18
N LYS A 438 -14.26 17.78 13.22
CA LYS A 438 -15.03 18.46 12.16
C LYS A 438 -14.60 19.91 11.98
N ASP A 439 -14.32 20.62 13.06
CA ASP A 439 -13.84 22.01 13.07
C ASP A 439 -12.44 22.14 12.48
N VAL A 440 -11.50 21.22 12.76
CA VAL A 440 -10.17 21.21 12.12
C VAL A 440 -10.29 21.03 10.61
N LYS A 441 -11.11 20.06 10.17
CA LYS A 441 -11.38 19.83 8.73
C LYS A 441 -12.06 21.02 8.07
N ALA A 442 -13.01 21.66 8.76
CA ALA A 442 -13.69 22.86 8.29
C ALA A 442 -12.72 24.03 8.15
N ASN A 443 -11.85 24.25 9.15
CA ASN A 443 -10.83 25.31 9.14
C ASN A 443 -9.88 25.17 7.95
N ARG A 444 -9.36 23.96 7.70
CA ARG A 444 -8.50 23.67 6.54
C ARG A 444 -9.23 23.89 5.21
N SER A 445 -10.48 23.45 5.13
CA SER A 445 -11.29 23.60 3.92
C SER A 445 -11.60 25.07 3.62
N ALA A 446 -11.94 25.87 4.64
CA ALA A 446 -12.19 27.30 4.50
C ALA A 446 -10.91 28.05 4.05
N TYR A 447 -9.75 27.71 4.64
CA TYR A 447 -8.47 28.27 4.20
C TYR A 447 -8.15 27.93 2.74
N ARG A 448 -8.30 26.66 2.33
CA ARG A 448 -8.09 26.23 0.93
C ARG A 448 -9.06 26.91 -0.05
N ARG A 449 -10.25 27.32 0.38
CA ARG A 449 -11.21 28.09 -0.44
C ARG A 449 -10.98 29.60 -0.41
N GLY A 450 -10.00 30.09 0.35
CA GLY A 450 -9.74 31.52 0.51
C GLY A 450 -10.76 32.25 1.40
N GLU A 451 -11.58 31.51 2.16
CA GLU A 451 -12.58 32.07 3.09
C GLU A 451 -11.96 32.52 4.42
N LYS A 452 -10.74 32.09 4.71
CA LYS A 452 -9.94 32.48 5.89
C LYS A 452 -8.58 32.98 5.47
N THR A 453 -8.05 33.96 6.19
CA THR A 453 -6.66 34.40 6.01
C THR A 453 -5.68 33.36 6.56
N LYS A 454 -4.40 33.48 6.18
CA LYS A 454 -3.35 32.63 6.73
C LYS A 454 -3.21 32.82 8.24
N GLU A 455 -3.35 34.06 8.71
CA GLU A 455 -3.25 34.43 10.12
C GLU A 455 -4.35 33.76 10.94
N GLU A 456 -5.59 33.77 10.45
CA GLU A 456 -6.74 33.09 11.08
C GLU A 456 -6.56 31.58 11.11
N TYR A 457 -6.08 30.99 10.00
CA TYR A 457 -5.79 29.55 9.91
C TYR A 457 -4.72 29.15 10.93
N VAL A 458 -3.63 29.92 11.00
CA VAL A 458 -2.51 29.67 11.91
C VAL A 458 -2.93 29.85 13.37
N ALA A 459 -3.68 30.90 13.70
CA ALA A 459 -4.18 31.14 15.05
C ALA A 459 -5.04 29.98 15.55
N PHE A 460 -5.99 29.50 14.74
CA PHE A 460 -6.82 28.35 15.08
C PHE A 460 -5.99 27.09 15.33
N ASN A 461 -5.03 26.78 14.45
CA ASN A 461 -4.20 25.58 14.62
C ASN A 461 -3.30 25.68 15.86
N ARG A 462 -2.76 26.87 16.17
CA ARG A 462 -2.00 27.09 17.40
C ARG A 462 -2.85 26.87 18.65
N GLU A 463 -4.09 27.34 18.66
CA GLU A 463 -5.04 27.07 19.75
C GLU A 463 -5.30 25.57 19.91
N LYS A 464 -5.54 24.86 18.81
CA LYS A 464 -5.71 23.39 18.81
C LYS A 464 -4.48 22.64 19.32
N ILE A 465 -3.28 23.09 18.94
CA ILE A 465 -2.02 22.55 19.46
C ILE A 465 -1.93 22.77 20.97
N SER A 466 -2.21 23.98 21.47
CA SER A 466 -2.20 24.25 22.92
C SER A 466 -3.25 23.43 23.68
N GLU A 467 -4.44 23.22 23.13
CA GLU A 467 -5.46 22.31 23.69
C GLU A 467 -4.94 20.87 23.78
N CYS A 468 -4.33 20.38 22.70
CA CYS A 468 -3.77 19.04 22.61
C CYS A 468 -2.64 18.82 23.63
N ILE A 469 -1.79 19.81 23.83
CA ILE A 469 -0.69 19.75 24.81
C ILE A 469 -1.25 19.66 26.22
N ARG A 470 -2.18 20.55 26.60
CA ARG A 470 -2.84 20.49 27.92
C ARG A 470 -3.52 19.14 28.16
N TRP A 471 -4.18 18.61 27.13
CA TRP A 471 -4.83 17.30 27.20
C TRP A 471 -3.82 16.17 27.49
N GLN A 472 -2.69 16.15 26.79
CA GLN A 472 -1.64 15.15 27.00
C GLN A 472 -0.95 15.30 28.37
N GLU A 473 -0.76 16.52 28.85
CA GLU A 473 -0.23 16.79 30.20
C GLU A 473 -1.18 16.29 31.29
N GLU A 474 -2.48 16.51 31.12
CA GLU A 474 -3.52 16.01 32.04
C GLU A 474 -3.58 14.48 32.07
N ILE A 475 -3.45 13.82 30.92
CA ILE A 475 -3.32 12.36 30.84
C ILE A 475 -2.04 11.90 31.56
N GLY A 476 -0.97 12.71 31.48
CA GLY A 476 0.31 12.44 32.11
C GLY A 476 1.29 11.69 31.21
N LEU A 477 1.27 11.92 29.90
CA LEU A 477 2.26 11.38 28.96
C LEU A 477 3.66 11.95 29.23
N ASP A 478 4.72 11.19 28.97
CA ASP A 478 6.10 11.62 29.26
C ASP A 478 6.71 12.42 28.10
N VAL A 479 6.44 12.01 26.86
CA VAL A 479 6.88 12.69 25.64
C VAL A 479 5.66 13.04 24.78
N LEU A 480 5.56 14.31 24.40
CA LEU A 480 4.38 14.89 23.75
C LEU A 480 4.55 15.05 22.24
N VAL A 481 3.41 15.18 21.56
CA VAL A 481 3.31 15.51 20.13
C VAL A 481 2.35 16.69 19.95
N HIS A 482 2.44 17.43 18.84
CA HIS A 482 1.58 18.61 18.61
C HIS A 482 0.21 18.26 18.00
N GLY A 483 0.01 17.02 17.55
CA GLY A 483 -1.27 16.53 17.03
C GLY A 483 -1.51 16.72 15.53
N GLU A 484 -0.61 17.40 14.81
CA GLU A 484 -0.61 17.53 13.34
C GLU A 484 -1.92 18.12 12.75
N TYR A 485 -2.52 19.09 13.43
CA TYR A 485 -3.77 19.72 12.99
C TYR A 485 -3.63 20.48 11.67
N GLU A 486 -2.41 20.94 11.35
CA GLU A 486 -2.06 21.59 10.10
C GLU A 486 -2.01 20.63 8.90
N ARG A 487 -1.89 19.31 9.13
CA ARG A 487 -1.61 18.32 8.07
C ARG A 487 -2.84 17.54 7.65
N ASN A 488 -3.07 17.49 6.34
CA ASN A 488 -4.12 16.64 5.77
C ASN A 488 -3.69 15.20 5.51
N ASP A 489 -2.42 15.00 5.17
CA ASP A 489 -1.83 13.72 4.84
C ASP A 489 -0.32 13.86 5.00
N MET A 490 0.35 12.79 5.41
CA MET A 490 1.78 12.84 5.77
C MET A 490 2.71 12.94 4.55
N VAL A 491 2.22 12.71 3.33
CA VAL A 491 3.01 12.88 2.11
C VAL A 491 2.53 14.10 1.31
N GLU A 492 1.22 14.33 1.23
CA GLU A 492 0.67 15.54 0.59
C GLU A 492 1.23 16.82 1.22
N TYR A 493 1.31 16.89 2.56
CA TYR A 493 1.78 18.08 3.28
C TYR A 493 3.24 18.43 2.99
N PHE A 494 4.12 17.43 2.92
CA PHE A 494 5.53 17.64 2.60
C PHE A 494 5.69 18.01 1.13
N GLY A 495 5.06 17.26 0.23
CA GLY A 495 5.14 17.58 -1.20
C GLY A 495 4.60 18.99 -1.51
N GLU A 496 3.54 19.46 -0.85
CA GLU A 496 3.00 20.84 -1.02
C GLU A 496 4.03 21.92 -0.62
N SER A 497 5.03 21.54 0.19
CA SER A 497 6.08 22.43 0.69
C SER A 497 7.43 22.24 -0.02
N LEU A 498 7.54 21.26 -0.92
CA LEU A 498 8.74 20.93 -1.68
C LEU A 498 8.56 21.32 -3.15
N GLY A 499 9.60 21.88 -3.73
CA GLY A 499 9.71 22.04 -5.18
C GLY A 499 9.88 20.68 -5.86
N GLY A 500 9.46 20.58 -7.12
CA GLY A 500 9.53 19.34 -7.91
C GLY A 500 8.31 18.42 -7.77
N PHE A 501 7.29 18.79 -6.99
CA PHE A 501 6.03 18.04 -6.85
C PHE A 501 4.86 18.70 -7.60
N LEU A 502 3.94 17.87 -8.09
CA LEU A 502 2.63 18.26 -8.60
C LEU A 502 1.52 17.55 -7.82
N PHE A 503 0.34 18.16 -7.83
CA PHE A 503 -0.83 17.68 -7.11
C PHE A 503 -2.03 17.57 -8.02
N THR A 504 -2.79 16.51 -7.80
CA THR A 504 -4.10 16.30 -8.43
C THR A 504 -5.21 16.73 -7.48
N LYS A 505 -6.42 16.90 -8.01
CA LYS A 505 -7.65 17.13 -7.24
C LYS A 505 -8.50 15.87 -7.13
N LEU A 506 -8.54 15.07 -8.21
CA LEU A 506 -9.38 13.88 -8.37
C LEU A 506 -8.56 12.61 -8.64
N GLY A 507 -7.23 12.67 -8.56
CA GLY A 507 -6.30 11.56 -8.72
C GLY A 507 -6.33 10.53 -7.58
N TRP A 508 -7.52 10.04 -7.21
CA TRP A 508 -7.74 9.09 -6.13
C TRP A 508 -7.40 7.66 -6.55
N VAL A 509 -6.72 6.93 -5.66
CA VAL A 509 -6.41 5.50 -5.77
C VAL A 509 -6.90 4.79 -4.51
N GLN A 510 -7.53 3.62 -4.67
CA GLN A 510 -8.01 2.83 -3.53
C GLN A 510 -6.82 2.25 -2.76
N SER A 511 -6.79 2.43 -1.44
CA SER A 511 -5.74 1.85 -0.58
C SER A 511 -6.27 0.68 0.24
N TYR A 512 -7.46 0.78 0.83
CA TYR A 512 -8.16 -0.38 1.43
C TYR A 512 -9.63 -0.06 1.63
N GLY A 513 -10.52 -1.03 1.43
CA GLY A 513 -11.96 -0.86 1.57
C GLY A 513 -12.44 0.41 0.86
N THR A 514 -13.05 1.33 1.59
CA THR A 514 -13.53 2.62 1.04
C THR A 514 -12.52 3.77 1.19
N ARG A 515 -11.34 3.55 1.79
CA ARG A 515 -10.30 4.58 1.91
C ARG A 515 -9.51 4.67 0.61
N CYS A 516 -9.43 5.90 0.11
CA CYS A 516 -8.61 6.26 -1.04
C CYS A 516 -7.51 7.22 -0.60
N VAL A 517 -6.37 7.14 -1.28
CA VAL A 517 -5.27 8.10 -1.19
C VAL A 517 -5.21 8.90 -2.48
N LYS A 518 -4.53 10.04 -2.45
CA LYS A 518 -4.31 10.89 -3.61
C LYS A 518 -2.81 11.17 -3.70
N PRO A 519 -2.02 10.22 -4.25
CA PRO A 519 -0.57 10.33 -4.29
C PRO A 519 -0.12 11.62 -4.99
N PRO A 520 0.84 12.37 -4.43
CA PRO A 520 1.52 13.44 -5.17
C PRO A 520 2.28 12.87 -6.38
N ILE A 521 2.66 13.73 -7.30
CA ILE A 521 3.45 13.34 -8.48
C ILE A 521 4.81 14.00 -8.37
N ILE A 522 5.89 13.22 -8.41
CA ILE A 522 7.24 13.76 -8.51
C ILE A 522 7.44 14.18 -9.97
N TRP A 523 7.44 15.48 -10.24
CA TRP A 523 7.58 16.02 -11.59
C TRP A 523 9.03 16.29 -11.97
N GLY A 524 9.84 16.78 -11.03
CA GLY A 524 11.23 17.17 -11.28
C GLY A 524 12.11 17.02 -10.05
N ASP A 525 13.32 17.58 -10.14
CA ASP A 525 14.32 17.51 -9.08
C ASP A 525 13.78 18.17 -7.80
N VAL A 526 13.87 17.45 -6.67
CA VAL A 526 13.25 17.85 -5.41
C VAL A 526 14.14 18.85 -4.67
N TYR A 527 13.55 19.98 -4.25
CA TYR A 527 14.24 21.02 -3.49
C TYR A 527 13.33 21.66 -2.42
N ARG A 528 13.94 22.35 -1.46
CA ARG A 528 13.24 23.02 -0.35
C ARG A 528 13.66 24.49 -0.27
N ASP A 529 12.71 25.40 -0.42
CA ASP A 529 12.97 26.84 -0.35
C ASP A 529 12.96 27.39 1.09
N LYS A 530 12.21 26.76 1.99
CA LYS A 530 12.00 27.22 3.36
C LYS A 530 11.69 26.06 4.31
N PRO A 531 11.86 26.26 5.63
CA PRO A 531 11.39 25.31 6.64
C PRO A 531 9.91 24.97 6.51
N ILE A 532 9.59 23.71 6.80
CA ILE A 532 8.27 23.12 6.59
C ILE A 532 7.46 23.08 7.90
N THR A 533 8.08 22.53 8.94
CA THR A 533 7.45 22.10 10.21
C THR A 533 8.01 22.80 11.45
N VAL A 534 9.14 23.50 11.30
CA VAL A 534 9.85 24.16 12.40
C VAL A 534 8.94 25.09 13.20
N ASP A 535 8.19 25.99 12.54
CA ASP A 535 7.34 26.97 13.23
C ASP A 535 6.29 26.31 14.14
N TRP A 536 5.72 25.18 13.71
CA TRP A 536 4.73 24.44 14.51
C TRP A 536 5.38 23.74 15.70
N SER A 537 6.52 23.09 15.46
CA SER A 537 7.25 22.33 16.48
C SER A 537 7.80 23.25 17.57
N VAL A 538 8.37 24.39 17.17
CA VAL A 538 8.89 25.42 18.10
C VAL A 538 7.76 26.03 18.91
N PHE A 539 6.65 26.38 18.26
CA PHE A 539 5.48 26.86 18.98
C PHE A 539 4.99 25.81 19.99
N ALA A 540 4.84 24.54 19.58
CA ALA A 540 4.39 23.46 20.45
C ALA A 540 5.33 23.26 21.65
N GLN A 541 6.65 23.21 21.44
CA GLN A 541 7.64 23.10 22.51
C GLN A 541 7.59 24.30 23.46
N SER A 542 7.25 25.51 22.99
CA SER A 542 7.12 26.70 23.86
C SER A 542 5.93 26.66 24.83
N GLN A 543 4.99 25.73 24.64
CA GLN A 543 3.78 25.61 25.46
C GLN A 543 3.94 24.63 26.63
N THR A 544 5.08 23.94 26.74
CA THR A 544 5.31 22.88 27.75
C THR A 544 6.79 22.75 28.09
N ASP A 545 7.08 22.34 29.32
CA ASP A 545 8.43 21.97 29.74
C ASP A 545 8.78 20.52 29.38
N LYS A 546 7.79 19.71 28.96
CA LYS A 546 8.02 18.33 28.51
C LYS A 546 8.68 18.30 27.14
N ILE A 547 9.26 17.16 26.78
CA ILE A 547 9.85 16.95 25.46
C ILE A 547 8.74 16.90 24.41
N MET A 548 8.84 17.77 23.39
CA MET A 548 7.98 17.77 22.21
C MET A 548 8.70 17.10 21.03
N LYS A 549 8.05 16.16 20.36
CA LYS A 549 8.57 15.56 19.12
C LYS A 549 8.38 16.50 17.93
N GLY A 550 9.45 16.74 17.18
CA GLY A 550 9.35 17.20 15.78
C GLY A 550 8.91 16.04 14.89
N MET A 551 8.00 16.26 13.95
CA MET A 551 7.36 15.18 13.19
C MET A 551 7.61 15.33 11.70
N LEU A 552 8.28 14.35 11.08
CA LEU A 552 8.64 14.33 9.67
C LEU A 552 8.24 13.01 9.02
N THR A 553 7.99 13.06 7.71
CA THR A 553 7.91 11.85 6.90
C THR A 553 9.25 11.63 6.22
N GLY A 554 9.75 10.40 6.27
CA GLY A 554 11.03 10.04 5.69
C GLY A 554 11.02 9.96 4.16
N PRO A 555 12.22 9.98 3.55
CA PRO A 555 12.38 10.01 2.09
C PRO A 555 11.83 8.77 1.40
N VAL A 556 11.93 7.59 2.03
CA VAL A 556 11.44 6.36 1.42
C VAL A 556 9.92 6.42 1.28
N THR A 557 9.23 6.90 2.30
CA THR A 557 7.76 7.04 2.33
C THR A 557 7.26 8.14 1.43
N ILE A 558 7.91 9.31 1.42
CA ILE A 558 7.53 10.39 0.49
C ILE A 558 7.63 9.89 -0.96
N LEU A 559 8.67 9.13 -1.31
CA LEU A 559 8.81 8.57 -2.64
C LEU A 559 7.77 7.48 -2.94
N ASN A 560 7.65 6.47 -2.08
CA ASN A 560 6.82 5.28 -2.32
C ASN A 560 5.32 5.60 -2.36
N TRP A 561 4.87 6.63 -1.64
CA TRP A 561 3.47 7.10 -1.65
C TRP A 561 3.22 8.27 -2.59
N SER A 562 4.19 8.59 -3.44
CA SER A 562 4.02 9.45 -4.61
C SER A 562 4.07 8.61 -5.88
N PHE A 563 3.64 9.17 -7.01
CA PHE A 563 3.97 8.63 -8.32
C PHE A 563 5.41 9.06 -8.68
N PRO A 564 6.39 8.15 -8.66
CA PRO A 564 7.78 8.48 -8.91
C PRO A 564 8.01 8.72 -10.40
N ARG A 565 9.04 9.52 -10.70
CA ARG A 565 9.59 9.71 -12.05
C ARG A 565 10.07 8.40 -12.65
N GLU A 566 9.90 8.23 -13.95
CA GLU A 566 10.44 7.09 -14.72
C GLU A 566 11.71 7.44 -15.50
N ASP A 567 12.11 8.71 -15.55
CA ASP A 567 13.29 9.19 -16.29
C ASP A 567 14.59 9.19 -15.48
N ILE A 568 14.52 8.94 -14.17
CA ILE A 568 15.67 8.80 -13.27
C ILE A 568 15.50 7.56 -12.38
N SER A 569 16.56 7.10 -11.74
CA SER A 569 16.49 5.96 -10.83
C SER A 569 15.69 6.30 -9.56
N ILE A 570 15.13 5.26 -8.94
CA ILE A 570 14.48 5.36 -7.62
C ILE A 570 15.47 5.89 -6.57
N GLU A 571 16.71 5.42 -6.61
CA GLU A 571 17.80 5.88 -5.75
C GLU A 571 18.03 7.39 -5.89
N GLU A 572 18.21 7.89 -7.12
CA GLU A 572 18.46 9.31 -7.35
C GLU A 572 17.30 10.16 -6.80
N SER A 573 16.06 9.80 -7.11
CA SER A 573 14.88 10.53 -6.61
C SER A 573 14.76 10.48 -5.08
N MET A 574 15.07 9.34 -4.46
CA MET A 574 15.00 9.15 -3.01
C MET A 574 16.07 9.97 -2.29
N MET A 575 17.28 10.04 -2.85
CA MET A 575 18.37 10.84 -2.32
C MET A 575 18.07 12.34 -2.36
N GLN A 576 17.44 12.84 -3.42
CA GLN A 576 16.98 14.24 -3.47
C GLN A 576 16.01 14.56 -2.32
N ILE A 577 15.08 13.64 -2.02
CA ILE A 577 14.15 13.80 -0.91
C ILE A 577 14.88 13.71 0.45
N ALA A 578 15.81 12.77 0.60
CA ALA A 578 16.57 12.59 1.84
C ALA A 578 17.31 13.88 2.23
N PHE A 579 17.85 14.59 1.25
CA PHE A 579 18.53 15.87 1.45
C PHE A 579 17.63 16.98 1.98
N VAL A 580 16.45 17.17 1.39
CA VAL A 580 15.54 18.21 1.85
C VAL A 580 14.98 17.92 3.23
N ILE A 581 14.79 16.63 3.57
CA ILE A 581 14.42 16.21 4.92
C ILE A 581 15.59 16.39 5.89
N ARG A 582 16.84 16.13 5.49
CA ARG A 582 18.03 16.43 6.31
C ARG A 582 18.07 17.89 6.73
N ASP A 583 17.80 18.80 5.81
CA ASP A 583 17.79 20.23 6.15
C ASP A 583 16.71 20.58 7.16
N GLU A 584 15.53 19.98 7.02
CA GLU A 584 14.43 20.18 7.96
C GLU A 584 14.76 19.62 9.36
N VAL A 585 15.39 18.44 9.43
CA VAL A 585 15.89 17.84 10.69
C VAL A 585 16.89 18.77 11.39
N LEU A 586 17.87 19.28 10.65
CA LEU A 586 18.90 20.18 11.20
C LEU A 586 18.29 21.52 11.63
N ASP A 587 17.30 22.03 10.90
CA ASP A 587 16.58 23.25 11.31
C ASP A 587 15.73 23.03 12.57
N LEU A 588 15.09 21.86 12.73
CA LEU A 588 14.38 21.51 13.97
C LEU A 588 15.34 21.46 15.16
N GLU A 589 16.48 20.77 15.04
CA GLU A 589 17.48 20.70 16.11
C GLU A 589 18.03 22.09 16.46
N LYS A 590 18.37 22.89 15.44
CA LYS A 590 18.87 24.26 15.62
C LYS A 590 17.89 25.15 16.38
N ASN A 591 16.59 24.88 16.27
CA ASN A 591 15.53 25.59 16.99
C ASN A 591 15.11 24.91 18.30
N GLY A 592 15.93 24.01 18.84
CA GLY A 592 15.77 23.46 20.20
C GLY A 592 14.89 22.22 20.31
N ILE A 593 14.46 21.64 19.19
CA ILE A 593 13.74 20.37 19.19
C ILE A 593 14.72 19.23 19.45
N ARG A 594 14.58 18.57 20.61
CA ARG A 594 15.53 17.54 21.11
C ARG A 594 15.16 16.12 20.68
N MET A 595 13.94 15.90 20.21
CA MET A 595 13.46 14.61 19.74
C MET A 595 12.76 14.79 18.40
N ILE A 596 13.22 14.09 17.37
CA ILE A 596 12.72 14.23 16.01
C ILE A 596 12.32 12.85 15.52
N GLN A 597 11.06 12.70 15.13
CA GLN A 597 10.51 11.49 14.56
C GLN A 597 10.44 11.62 13.04
N ILE A 598 10.98 10.63 12.33
CA ILE A 598 11.03 10.54 10.87
C ILE A 598 10.39 9.21 10.47
N ASP A 599 9.15 9.26 10.01
CA ASP A 599 8.34 8.05 9.78
C ASP A 599 8.66 7.38 8.45
N GLU A 600 8.94 6.08 8.46
CA GLU A 600 9.18 5.26 7.27
C GLU A 600 8.19 4.12 7.10
N ALA A 601 6.89 4.48 7.08
CA ALA A 601 5.79 3.53 6.96
C ALA A 601 5.76 2.75 5.64
N ALA A 602 6.44 3.21 4.59
CA ALA A 602 6.42 2.58 3.28
C ALA A 602 7.70 1.83 2.91
N LEU A 603 8.61 1.54 3.85
CA LEU A 603 9.89 0.85 3.56
C LEU A 603 9.66 -0.48 2.80
N ARG A 604 8.61 -1.25 3.11
CA ARG A 604 8.32 -2.49 2.38
C ARG A 604 7.68 -2.31 1.00
N GLU A 605 7.05 -1.18 0.72
CA GLU A 605 6.20 -1.05 -0.48
C GLU A 605 6.96 -1.06 -1.80
N LYS A 606 8.25 -0.75 -1.79
CA LYS A 606 9.13 -0.93 -2.94
C LYS A 606 10.23 -1.96 -2.71
N LEU A 607 10.20 -2.67 -1.58
CA LEU A 607 11.07 -3.82 -1.37
C LEU A 607 10.75 -4.86 -2.46
N PRO A 608 11.75 -5.32 -3.24
CA PRO A 608 11.53 -6.35 -4.23
C PRO A 608 10.86 -7.58 -3.61
N LEU A 609 9.98 -8.24 -4.33
CA LEU A 609 9.26 -9.39 -3.79
C LEU A 609 10.18 -10.61 -3.58
N ARG A 610 11.34 -10.62 -4.25
CA ARG A 610 12.35 -11.67 -4.16
C ARG A 610 13.49 -11.24 -3.26
N LYS A 611 13.86 -12.10 -2.30
CA LYS A 611 14.92 -11.85 -1.33
C LYS A 611 16.27 -11.64 -1.98
N SER A 612 16.53 -12.36 -3.07
CA SER A 612 17.77 -12.23 -3.85
C SER A 612 18.01 -10.82 -4.37
N ASP A 613 16.95 -10.04 -4.54
CA ASP A 613 16.99 -8.74 -5.19
C ASP A 613 16.93 -7.58 -4.15
N TRP A 614 16.72 -7.88 -2.86
CA TRP A 614 16.47 -6.85 -1.82
C TRP A 614 17.57 -5.81 -1.67
N TYR A 615 18.82 -6.25 -1.54
CA TYR A 615 19.94 -5.35 -1.30
C TYR A 615 20.34 -4.64 -2.60
N SER A 616 20.57 -5.42 -3.65
CA SER A 616 21.03 -4.90 -4.95
C SER A 616 20.08 -3.91 -5.61
N GLU A 617 18.78 -3.98 -5.33
CA GLU A 617 17.77 -3.15 -5.98
C GLU A 617 17.11 -2.12 -5.06
N TYR A 618 17.32 -2.18 -3.74
CA TYR A 618 16.54 -1.32 -2.84
C TYR A 618 17.20 -1.00 -1.50
N LEU A 619 17.47 -1.99 -0.65
CA LEU A 619 17.92 -1.74 0.72
C LEU A 619 19.30 -1.08 0.79
N ASP A 620 20.18 -1.32 -0.20
CA ASP A 620 21.53 -0.72 -0.23
C ASP A 620 21.49 0.80 -0.39
N PHE A 621 20.41 1.39 -0.93
CA PHE A 621 20.25 2.84 -0.98
C PHE A 621 19.13 3.37 -0.09
N ALA A 622 18.08 2.60 0.18
CA ALA A 622 16.95 3.05 1.00
C ALA A 622 17.36 3.27 2.46
N ILE A 623 18.17 2.36 3.03
CA ILE A 623 18.65 2.48 4.41
C ILE A 623 19.62 3.67 4.56
N PRO A 624 20.65 3.85 3.69
CA PRO A 624 21.45 5.06 3.70
C PRO A 624 20.66 6.35 3.46
N ALA A 625 19.66 6.36 2.57
CA ALA A 625 18.83 7.54 2.35
C ALA A 625 18.11 7.99 3.64
N PHE A 626 17.57 7.06 4.42
CA PHE A 626 17.02 7.38 5.74
C PHE A 626 18.10 7.92 6.67
N ARG A 627 19.26 7.26 6.77
CA ARG A 627 20.37 7.70 7.62
C ARG A 627 20.87 9.09 7.28
N LEU A 628 20.91 9.45 5.99
CA LEU A 628 21.29 10.77 5.54
C LEU A 628 20.40 11.86 6.15
N THR A 629 19.13 11.58 6.39
CA THR A 629 18.21 12.58 6.98
C THR A 629 18.63 13.01 8.38
N HIS A 630 19.22 12.12 9.17
CA HIS A 630 19.40 12.38 10.60
C HIS A 630 20.86 12.35 11.05
N SER A 631 21.78 11.81 10.25
CA SER A 631 23.16 11.59 10.70
C SER A 631 23.94 12.84 11.10
N GLY A 632 23.49 14.02 10.68
CA GLY A 632 24.08 15.31 11.07
C GLY A 632 23.67 15.86 12.44
N VAL A 633 22.73 15.24 13.17
CA VAL A 633 22.28 15.72 14.49
C VAL A 633 23.29 15.38 15.60
N LYS A 634 23.22 16.12 16.69
CA LYS A 634 24.05 15.93 17.88
C LYS A 634 23.77 14.57 18.55
N PRO A 635 24.73 14.03 19.32
CA PRO A 635 24.55 12.79 20.09
C PRO A 635 23.35 12.83 21.05
N GLU A 636 23.07 14.00 21.62
CA GLU A 636 22.02 14.21 22.61
C GLU A 636 20.62 14.31 22.00
N THR A 637 20.51 14.52 20.69
CA THR A 637 19.24 14.54 19.96
C THR A 637 18.80 13.12 19.66
N GLN A 638 17.55 12.79 20.03
CA GLN A 638 17.00 11.45 19.84
C GLN A 638 16.18 11.37 18.55
N ILE A 639 16.52 10.41 17.70
CA ILE A 639 15.80 10.12 16.44
C ILE A 639 14.83 8.98 16.66
N HIS A 640 13.56 9.25 16.41
CA HIS A 640 12.49 8.27 16.41
C HIS A 640 12.12 7.91 14.98
N THR A 641 11.65 6.69 14.77
CA THR A 641 10.94 6.33 13.54
C THR A 641 9.73 5.48 13.86
N HIS A 642 8.68 5.63 13.07
CA HIS A 642 7.50 4.79 13.14
C HIS A 642 7.36 3.95 11.88
N MET A 643 7.06 2.67 12.07
CA MET A 643 6.76 1.75 10.99
C MET A 643 5.40 1.08 11.24
N CYS A 644 4.46 1.34 10.33
CA CYS A 644 3.17 0.68 10.29
C CYS A 644 3.29 -0.70 9.61
N TYR A 645 2.39 -1.64 9.94
CA TYR A 645 2.20 -2.95 9.32
C TYR A 645 3.28 -4.02 9.61
N SER A 646 2.86 -5.12 10.21
CA SER A 646 3.66 -6.04 11.03
C SER A 646 4.54 -7.08 10.32
N GLU A 647 4.78 -6.99 9.01
CA GLU A 647 5.61 -7.98 8.31
C GLU A 647 7.07 -7.55 8.20
N PHE A 648 7.78 -7.34 9.31
CA PHE A 648 9.18 -6.90 9.29
C PHE A 648 10.21 -7.99 9.66
N ASN A 649 9.74 -9.19 9.99
CA ASN A 649 10.56 -10.27 10.56
C ASN A 649 11.78 -10.67 9.71
N ASP A 650 11.69 -10.50 8.39
CA ASP A 650 12.71 -10.86 7.41
C ASP A 650 13.70 -9.74 7.07
N ILE A 651 13.46 -8.51 7.54
CA ILE A 651 14.34 -7.35 7.33
C ILE A 651 14.76 -6.64 8.63
N ILE A 652 14.65 -7.32 9.79
CA ILE A 652 14.98 -6.75 11.12
C ILE A 652 16.37 -6.12 11.15
N LYS A 653 17.37 -6.79 10.56
CA LYS A 653 18.73 -6.25 10.48
C LYS A 653 18.79 -4.92 9.71
N ALA A 654 18.13 -4.85 8.55
CA ALA A 654 18.10 -3.62 7.75
C ALA A 654 17.39 -2.47 8.50
N ILE A 655 16.34 -2.79 9.27
CA ILE A 655 15.66 -1.83 10.13
C ILE A 655 16.58 -1.34 11.25
N ASP A 656 17.33 -2.24 11.90
CA ASP A 656 18.30 -1.83 12.93
C ASP A 656 19.44 -0.99 12.33
N ASP A 657 19.83 -1.29 11.08
CA ASP A 657 20.85 -0.56 10.32
C ASP A 657 20.40 0.87 9.92
N MET A 658 19.12 1.24 10.06
CA MET A 658 18.63 2.62 9.89
C MET A 658 19.20 3.59 10.94
N ASP A 659 19.74 3.06 12.03
CA ASP A 659 20.38 3.80 13.11
C ASP A 659 19.50 4.89 13.76
N ALA A 660 18.19 4.63 13.83
CA ALA A 660 17.30 5.36 14.73
C ALA A 660 17.65 5.03 16.19
N ASP A 661 17.31 5.94 17.10
CA ASP A 661 17.54 5.71 18.53
C ASP A 661 16.34 4.98 19.17
N VAL A 662 15.13 5.25 18.68
CA VAL A 662 13.88 4.58 19.08
C VAL A 662 13.04 4.25 17.84
N ILE A 663 12.42 3.07 17.81
CA ILE A 663 11.46 2.67 16.79
C ILE A 663 10.14 2.23 17.40
N THR A 664 9.03 2.62 16.80
CA THR A 664 7.69 2.18 17.19
C THR A 664 7.06 1.33 16.08
N PHE A 665 6.42 0.23 16.46
CA PHE A 665 5.83 -0.75 15.54
C PHE A 665 4.34 -0.95 15.82
N GLU A 666 3.56 -1.20 14.77
CA GLU A 666 2.23 -1.79 14.93
C GLU A 666 2.37 -3.26 15.36
N ALA A 667 1.78 -3.63 16.51
CA ALA A 667 1.95 -4.96 17.10
C ALA A 667 0.67 -5.57 17.69
N SER A 668 -0.35 -4.77 18.02
CA SER A 668 -1.51 -5.28 18.76
C SER A 668 -2.40 -6.24 17.94
N ARG A 669 -2.31 -6.20 16.61
CA ARG A 669 -3.04 -7.07 15.66
C ARG A 669 -2.28 -8.34 15.24
N SER A 670 -0.99 -8.45 15.57
CA SER A 670 -0.09 -9.50 15.06
C SER A 670 0.43 -10.45 16.13
N ASP A 671 -0.28 -10.56 17.27
CA ASP A 671 0.06 -11.46 18.38
C ASP A 671 1.51 -11.33 18.87
N LEU A 672 2.09 -10.12 18.77
CA LEU A 672 3.46 -9.80 19.20
C LEU A 672 4.56 -10.68 18.56
N GLN A 673 4.31 -11.29 17.40
CA GLN A 673 5.27 -12.19 16.74
C GLN A 673 6.60 -11.51 16.37
N ILE A 674 6.57 -10.20 16.09
CA ILE A 674 7.77 -9.41 15.78
C ILE A 674 8.81 -9.41 16.91
N LEU A 675 8.38 -9.60 18.17
CA LEU A 675 9.26 -9.53 19.32
C LEU A 675 10.30 -10.66 19.36
N ASP A 676 9.93 -11.86 18.90
CA ASP A 676 10.88 -12.97 18.80
C ASP A 676 11.97 -12.64 17.77
N ALA A 677 11.57 -12.09 16.62
CA ALA A 677 12.50 -11.70 15.58
C ALA A 677 13.47 -10.60 16.05
N LEU A 678 13.01 -9.61 16.84
CA LEU A 678 13.87 -8.58 17.42
C LEU A 678 14.91 -9.19 18.38
N ARG A 679 14.48 -10.07 19.28
CA ARG A 679 15.37 -10.74 20.24
C ARG A 679 16.41 -11.59 19.52
N ASP A 680 15.98 -12.41 18.56
CA ASP A 680 16.83 -13.36 17.85
C ASP A 680 17.87 -12.65 16.96
N ASN A 681 17.61 -11.41 16.56
CA ASN A 681 18.56 -10.56 15.82
C ASN A 681 19.38 -9.60 16.71
N HIS A 682 19.30 -9.72 18.04
CA HIS A 682 20.01 -8.84 19.00
C HIS A 682 19.78 -7.34 18.75
N PHE A 683 18.55 -6.97 18.45
CA PHE A 683 18.16 -5.60 18.08
C PHE A 683 18.65 -4.57 19.11
N GLU A 684 19.45 -3.58 18.66
CA GLU A 684 20.08 -2.60 19.54
C GLU A 684 19.18 -1.38 19.80
N THR A 685 18.34 -1.03 18.83
CA THR A 685 17.41 0.12 18.93
C THR A 685 16.38 -0.07 20.04
N GLU A 686 16.00 1.02 20.73
CA GLU A 686 14.89 0.98 21.70
C GLU A 686 13.57 0.81 20.96
N VAL A 687 12.60 0.09 21.54
CA VAL A 687 11.39 -0.34 20.82
C VAL A 687 10.11 0.00 21.56
N GLY A 688 9.11 0.44 20.81
CA GLY A 688 7.74 0.67 21.26
C GLY A 688 6.73 -0.12 20.43
N PRO A 689 6.55 -1.43 20.72
CA PRO A 689 5.48 -2.22 20.11
C PRO A 689 4.13 -1.68 20.60
N GLY A 690 3.22 -1.38 19.68
CA GLY A 690 1.94 -0.77 20.01
C GLY A 690 1.10 -1.64 20.95
N VAL A 691 0.63 -1.04 22.05
CA VAL A 691 -0.10 -1.77 23.10
C VAL A 691 -1.62 -1.84 22.86
N TYR A 692 -2.14 -1.12 21.86
CA TYR A 692 -3.54 -1.22 21.44
C TYR A 692 -3.79 -0.81 19.99
N ASP A 693 -4.85 -1.41 19.44
CA ASP A 693 -5.29 -1.22 18.06
C ASP A 693 -5.99 0.12 17.90
N ILE A 694 -5.33 1.05 17.22
CA ILE A 694 -5.93 2.35 16.93
C ILE A 694 -7.00 2.27 15.85
N HIS A 695 -7.13 1.20 15.05
CA HIS A 695 -8.10 1.14 13.95
C HIS A 695 -9.50 0.69 14.40
N SER A 696 -9.64 0.25 15.65
CA SER A 696 -10.91 -0.03 16.30
C SER A 696 -11.35 1.14 17.18
N ALA A 697 -12.66 1.33 17.35
CA ALA A 697 -13.22 2.26 18.34
C ALA A 697 -13.25 1.66 19.76
N ARG A 698 -12.89 0.37 19.92
CA ARG A 698 -12.84 -0.33 21.20
C ARG A 698 -11.78 0.29 22.11
N VAL A 699 -12.17 0.62 23.34
CA VAL A 699 -11.25 1.12 24.38
C VAL A 699 -10.70 -0.09 25.16
N PRO A 700 -9.38 -0.36 25.14
CA PRO A 700 -8.78 -1.42 25.94
C PRO A 700 -8.78 -1.07 27.43
N SER A 701 -8.98 -2.07 28.29
CA SER A 701 -8.84 -1.96 29.75
C SER A 701 -7.37 -1.80 30.17
N VAL A 702 -7.15 -1.32 31.40
CA VAL A 702 -5.79 -1.23 31.98
C VAL A 702 -5.16 -2.62 32.09
N GLU A 703 -5.94 -3.62 32.48
CA GLU A 703 -5.52 -4.99 32.67
C GLU A 703 -5.07 -5.66 31.37
N GLU A 704 -5.77 -5.40 30.26
CA GLU A 704 -5.37 -5.84 28.92
C GLU A 704 -3.99 -5.26 28.55
N ILE A 705 -3.78 -3.96 28.78
CA ILE A 705 -2.51 -3.28 28.46
C ILE A 705 -1.38 -3.77 29.37
N VAL A 706 -1.62 -3.93 30.68
CA VAL A 706 -0.64 -4.48 31.62
C VAL A 706 -0.24 -5.90 31.22
N THR A 707 -1.18 -6.72 30.78
CA THR A 707 -0.90 -8.08 30.30
C THR A 707 -0.02 -8.05 29.05
N ALA A 708 -0.33 -7.18 28.08
CA ALA A 708 0.48 -7.00 26.89
C ALA A 708 1.91 -6.54 27.25
N LEU A 709 2.06 -5.55 28.13
CA LEU A 709 3.36 -5.05 28.58
C LEU A 709 4.18 -6.13 29.29
N LYS A 710 3.57 -6.97 30.12
CA LYS A 710 4.25 -8.13 30.74
C LYS A 710 4.77 -9.11 29.68
N GLY A 711 3.95 -9.44 28.68
CA GLY A 711 4.39 -10.28 27.56
C GLY A 711 5.53 -9.67 26.74
N MET A 712 5.54 -8.34 26.57
CA MET A 712 6.65 -7.64 25.92
C MET A 712 7.96 -7.73 26.74
N LEU A 713 7.87 -7.61 28.07
CA LEU A 713 9.02 -7.66 28.98
C LEU A 713 9.66 -9.05 29.11
N GLU A 714 8.99 -10.11 28.65
CA GLU A 714 9.60 -11.44 28.52
C GLU A 714 10.64 -11.49 27.38
N LYS A 715 10.57 -10.54 26.43
CA LYS A 715 11.37 -10.54 25.19
C LYS A 715 12.21 -9.28 25.01
N ILE A 716 11.85 -8.17 25.64
CA ILE A 716 12.52 -6.87 25.53
C ILE A 716 13.07 -6.45 26.89
N GLU A 717 14.32 -5.96 26.89
CA GLU A 717 14.95 -5.41 28.10
C GLU A 717 14.16 -4.21 28.64
N PRO A 718 13.92 -4.10 29.96
CA PRO A 718 13.10 -3.04 30.52
C PRO A 718 13.52 -1.61 30.16
N ASP A 719 14.82 -1.39 29.95
CA ASP A 719 15.38 -0.08 29.62
C ASP A 719 15.29 0.29 28.13
N LYS A 720 14.76 -0.61 27.30
CA LYS A 720 14.52 -0.41 25.85
C LYS A 720 13.04 -0.27 25.51
N LEU A 721 12.12 -0.62 26.41
CA LEU A 721 10.69 -0.66 26.11
C LEU A 721 10.04 0.73 26.24
N TRP A 722 9.40 1.19 25.18
CA TRP A 722 8.52 2.36 25.12
C TRP A 722 7.05 1.94 25.14
N VAL A 723 6.17 2.81 25.64
CA VAL A 723 4.72 2.55 25.70
C VAL A 723 3.96 3.54 24.81
N ASN A 724 3.34 3.03 23.74
CA ASN A 724 2.63 3.81 22.74
C ASN A 724 1.48 3.03 22.08
N PRO A 725 0.52 3.72 21.44
CA PRO A 725 -0.44 3.10 20.52
C PRO A 725 0.23 2.49 19.28
N ASP A 726 -0.52 1.67 18.53
CA ASP A 726 -0.08 1.09 17.25
C ASP A 726 0.27 2.11 16.15
N CYS A 727 -0.43 3.25 16.09
CA CYS A 727 -0.22 4.29 15.06
C CYS A 727 -0.80 5.65 15.55
N GLY A 728 -0.82 6.65 14.67
CA GLY A 728 -1.44 7.96 14.93
C GLY A 728 -2.97 7.90 15.12
N LEU A 729 -3.51 8.86 15.88
CA LEU A 729 -4.89 8.84 16.39
C LEU A 729 -5.88 9.64 15.52
N LYS A 730 -5.42 10.12 14.36
CA LYS A 730 -6.20 10.94 13.41
C LYS A 730 -7.60 10.44 13.05
N THR A 731 -7.78 9.12 12.96
CA THR A 731 -9.04 8.50 12.53
C THR A 731 -9.98 8.15 13.67
N ARG A 732 -9.57 8.36 14.93
CA ARG A 732 -10.38 8.13 16.13
C ARG A 732 -11.16 9.38 16.52
N GLY A 733 -12.21 9.18 17.30
CA GLY A 733 -12.93 10.21 18.04
C GLY A 733 -12.24 10.55 19.36
N VAL A 734 -12.62 11.71 19.91
CA VAL A 734 -11.99 12.27 21.11
C VAL A 734 -12.26 11.42 22.35
N LYS A 735 -13.46 10.85 22.50
CA LYS A 735 -13.87 10.11 23.71
C LYS A 735 -13.09 8.82 23.87
N GLU A 736 -13.03 8.01 22.82
CA GLU A 736 -12.28 6.75 22.84
C GLU A 736 -10.76 6.99 22.93
N THR A 737 -10.27 8.10 22.35
CA THR A 737 -8.86 8.47 22.43
C THR A 737 -8.46 8.83 23.86
N ASP A 738 -9.25 9.65 24.55
CA ASP A 738 -8.99 10.04 25.94
C ASP A 738 -8.94 8.82 26.85
N ALA A 739 -9.97 7.97 26.78
CA ALA A 739 -10.07 6.79 27.62
C ALA A 739 -8.90 5.80 27.37
N SER A 740 -8.57 5.54 26.11
CA SER A 740 -7.48 4.60 25.76
C SER A 740 -6.12 5.11 26.23
N LEU A 741 -5.82 6.41 26.06
CA LEU A 741 -4.54 6.99 26.48
C LEU A 741 -4.42 7.05 28.01
N ARG A 742 -5.49 7.36 28.74
CA ARG A 742 -5.49 7.30 30.22
C ARG A 742 -5.25 5.88 30.72
N ASN A 743 -5.87 4.88 30.10
CA ASN A 743 -5.64 3.48 30.45
C ASN A 743 -4.19 3.06 30.16
N MET A 744 -3.64 3.48 29.02
CA MET A 744 -2.25 3.22 28.65
C MET A 744 -1.25 3.83 29.64
N VAL A 745 -1.42 5.09 30.03
CA VAL A 745 -0.54 5.75 31.02
C VAL A 745 -0.70 5.12 32.39
N SER A 746 -1.91 4.71 32.77
CA SER A 746 -2.15 4.01 34.04
C SER A 746 -1.43 2.65 34.08
N ALA A 747 -1.51 1.87 33.00
CA ALA A 747 -0.79 0.61 32.87
C ALA A 747 0.74 0.80 32.94
N ALA A 748 1.29 1.81 32.26
CA ALA A 748 2.72 2.12 32.33
C ALA A 748 3.16 2.48 33.77
N LYS A 749 2.37 3.30 34.48
CA LYS A 749 2.62 3.64 35.89
C LYS A 749 2.58 2.40 36.80
N GLU A 750 1.66 1.47 36.55
CA GLU A 750 1.60 0.22 37.29
C GLU A 750 2.84 -0.64 37.07
N ILE A 751 3.27 -0.82 35.82
CA ILE A 751 4.48 -1.57 35.48
C ILE A 751 5.74 -0.92 36.07
N ARG A 752 5.85 0.42 36.06
CA ARG A 752 6.95 1.15 36.73
C ARG A 752 7.04 0.83 38.23
N ARG A 753 5.89 0.74 38.91
CA ARG A 753 5.83 0.40 40.34
C ARG A 753 6.24 -1.04 40.63
N LEU A 754 6.06 -1.96 39.67
CA LEU A 754 6.46 -3.36 39.81
C LEU A 754 7.95 -3.59 39.50
N ALA A 755 8.57 -2.69 38.74
CA ALA A 755 9.98 -2.77 38.37
C ALA A 755 10.93 -2.09 39.38
N ASN A 756 10.40 -1.17 40.19
CA ASN A 756 11.07 -0.59 41.36
C ASN A 756 10.83 -1.44 42.60
#